data_AF-A0A916E2N9-F1
#
_entry.id   AF-A0A916E2N9-F1
#
_cell.length_a   1.000
_cell.length_b   1.000
_cell.length_c   1.000
_cell.angle_alpha   90.00
_cell.angle_beta   90.00
_cell.angle_gamma   90.00
#
_symmetry.space_group_name_H-M   'P 1'
#
loop_
_entity.id
_entity.type
_entity.pdbx_description
1 polymer ?
#
loop_
_entity_poly.entity_id
_entity_poly.type
_entity_poly.pdbx_seq_one_letter_code
_entity_poly.pdbx_strand_id
1 'polypeptide(L)'
;MASFECKDTNEENRSHVEGALKCHFEKIKISGGGHVGVEERYSNIISHFSIKLLGDVVPNNKELLQSFDEARKLVAELPLYTKQYNDGKGVPIEYTLYPLSELAKLFIQDVAIDNMITELNEETILRVEQVFDGVSESKQRLNDLYNDAQSTSDFIMDKVFAQISNRVQEVRINEANFRRELAECLVKVRSGKINIIELENKLKKFHKSILSKNSMMEFFRQHRSVSTLAELVPILKTKRVEFLKKNSTIEHILHKYSNSDIFILLDNNEYIIDFNSSSVHSMFRDLYNSDEGSSKFFIANLKICTQIKCSSYPIIRHYINGRLDSDNYYEDNKILFTSNLIKFDPLPSTKPKNNPSEKTKLEIPCPQDCPTIDSNWRCFRLPSQEEINILLLGETGVGKSTFINAFANYLKFNTLDNAKSGDIEVLIPPEFTYMDDNYETVTIKIRLIRLIDTRSENDKKNFENILCIVFKYCILELLTHLHKSVKDNIVFCFTNTRETHYRPGNTLQPLKKQLEKLKKQTKSGVEIKVHKNIIYCFDNESFGYLAAIKEIKFTQNEEQNLAESWKISVDESLRLIKYLVKRQPHIVKDTLSLNNFRNTVLLLSRPFAEIERLIQKSIILIKEKQEEINNSSKTIEELKGKLYDIIDGNVELQISEIKSDQENKRAVIEVHQKRVDQLQKEWEKIKEISLKFTFII
;
A
#
# COMPACT_ATOMS: atom_id res chain seq x y z
N MET A 1 19.70 12.17 17.49
CA MET A 1 18.88 11.19 16.74
C MET A 1 18.98 9.83 17.41
N ALA A 2 17.89 9.10 17.57
CA ALA A 2 17.90 7.73 18.06
C ALA A 2 17.17 6.85 17.04
N SER A 3 17.80 5.76 16.62
CA SER A 3 17.27 4.77 15.68
C SER A 3 16.89 3.51 16.43
N PHE A 4 15.70 2.99 16.16
CA PHE A 4 15.16 1.79 16.78
C PHE A 4 14.80 0.82 15.65
N GLU A 5 15.49 -0.31 15.59
CA GLU A 5 15.38 -1.28 14.51
C GLU A 5 14.81 -2.59 15.08
N CYS A 6 13.65 -3.02 14.61
CA CYS A 6 13.08 -4.31 14.99
C CYS A 6 13.63 -5.40 14.08
N LYS A 7 14.07 -6.53 14.64
CA LYS A 7 14.54 -7.70 13.88
C LYS A 7 13.41 -8.63 13.44
N ASP A 8 12.15 -8.32 13.75
CA ASP A 8 11.00 -9.15 13.33
C ASP A 8 10.67 -8.91 11.84
N THR A 9 10.63 -9.99 11.06
CA THR A 9 10.55 -9.98 9.59
C THR A 9 9.13 -10.12 9.05
N ASN A 10 8.11 -10.24 9.91
CA ASN A 10 6.75 -10.53 9.46
C ASN A 10 5.94 -9.24 9.17
N GLU A 11 5.51 -9.02 7.92
CA GLU A 11 4.79 -7.80 7.52
C GLU A 11 3.45 -7.62 8.28
N GLU A 12 2.77 -8.71 8.65
CA GLU A 12 1.53 -8.67 9.45
C GLU A 12 1.73 -8.05 10.84
N ASN A 13 2.96 -8.09 11.37
CA ASN A 13 3.29 -7.50 12.67
C ASN A 13 3.71 -6.03 12.60
N ARG A 14 3.87 -5.44 11.40
CA ARG A 14 4.43 -4.08 11.27
C ARG A 14 3.61 -3.01 12.00
N SER A 15 2.28 -3.10 11.91
CA SER A 15 1.37 -2.18 12.61
C SER A 15 1.42 -2.35 14.14
N HIS A 16 1.56 -3.59 14.62
CA HIS A 16 1.74 -3.91 16.04
C HIS A 16 3.11 -3.45 16.57
N VAL A 17 4.17 -3.64 15.80
CA VAL A 17 5.54 -3.17 16.10
C VAL A 17 5.59 -1.64 16.12
N GLU A 18 4.94 -0.97 15.16
CA GLU A 18 4.81 0.49 15.11
C GLU A 18 4.00 1.02 16.30
N GLY A 19 2.89 0.37 16.65
CA GLY A 19 2.09 0.69 17.84
C GLY A 19 2.89 0.54 19.14
N ALA A 20 3.66 -0.55 19.27
CA ALA A 20 4.55 -0.79 20.41
C ALA A 20 5.65 0.29 20.50
N LEU A 21 6.32 0.60 19.39
CA LEU A 21 7.31 1.69 19.32
C LEU A 21 6.72 3.02 19.75
N LYS A 22 5.52 3.35 19.27
CA LYS A 22 4.84 4.61 19.61
C LYS A 22 4.57 4.70 21.11
N CYS A 23 4.03 3.64 21.71
CA CYS A 23 3.79 3.55 23.15
C CYS A 23 5.11 3.71 23.95
N HIS A 24 6.21 3.12 23.49
CA HIS A 24 7.51 3.25 24.16
C HIS A 24 8.18 4.62 23.96
N PHE A 25 8.03 5.27 22.81
CA PHE A 25 8.52 6.63 22.60
C PHE A 25 7.81 7.66 23.46
N GLU A 26 6.51 7.48 23.70
CA GLU A 26 5.78 8.31 24.67
C GLU A 26 6.38 8.18 26.08
N LYS A 27 6.87 6.99 26.46
CA LYS A 27 7.53 6.76 27.76
C LYS A 27 8.94 7.36 27.87
N ILE A 28 9.68 7.51 26.77
CA ILE A 28 11.00 8.16 26.76
C ILE A 28 10.88 9.67 26.94
N LYS A 29 9.76 10.29 26.53
CA LYS A 29 9.51 11.74 26.65
C LYS A 29 9.17 12.20 28.08
N ILE A 30 8.75 11.30 28.97
CA ILE A 30 8.33 11.65 30.34
C ILE A 30 9.55 11.60 31.26
N SER A 31 10.20 12.74 31.46
CA SER A 31 11.27 12.98 32.44
C SER A 31 10.75 13.07 33.89
N GLY A 32 9.77 12.24 34.26
CA GLY A 32 9.21 12.17 35.61
C GLY A 32 9.04 10.72 36.04
N GLY A 33 9.56 10.36 37.21
CA GLY A 33 9.61 9.01 37.77
C GLY A 33 8.26 8.39 38.13
N GLY A 34 7.31 8.33 37.20
CA GLY A 34 6.05 7.60 37.32
C GLY A 34 6.22 6.17 36.85
N HIS A 35 6.15 5.22 37.79
CA HIS A 35 6.00 3.80 37.48
C HIS A 35 4.56 3.57 36.99
N VAL A 36 4.35 3.60 35.66
CA VAL A 36 3.09 3.16 35.05
C VAL A 36 3.30 1.73 34.55
N GLY A 37 2.48 0.81 35.03
CA GLY A 37 2.58 -0.63 34.74
C GLY A 37 2.73 -0.92 33.26
N VAL A 38 3.68 -1.80 32.93
CA VAL A 38 3.82 -2.37 31.59
C VAL A 38 2.53 -3.13 31.29
N GLU A 39 1.78 -2.75 30.26
CA GLU A 39 0.81 -3.68 29.70
C GLU A 39 1.60 -4.91 29.23
N GLU A 40 1.41 -6.05 29.91
CA GLU A 40 2.06 -7.34 29.63
C GLU A 40 1.94 -7.80 28.16
N ARG A 41 1.07 -7.17 27.36
CA ARG A 41 0.81 -7.52 25.96
C ARG A 41 1.98 -7.25 25.01
N TYR A 42 2.95 -6.40 25.38
CA TYR A 42 4.05 -6.01 24.47
C TYR A 42 5.45 -6.44 24.92
N SER A 43 5.58 -7.08 26.08
CA SER A 43 6.86 -7.51 26.66
C SER A 43 7.70 -8.36 25.72
N ASN A 44 7.04 -9.20 24.91
CA ASN A 44 7.68 -10.13 23.97
C ASN A 44 8.27 -9.45 22.73
N ILE A 45 7.83 -8.24 22.36
CA ILE A 45 8.31 -7.54 21.15
C ILE A 45 9.56 -6.72 21.47
N ILE A 46 9.68 -6.22 22.71
CA ILE A 46 10.78 -5.35 23.18
C ILE A 46 12.15 -6.01 23.03
N SER A 47 12.25 -7.33 23.24
CA SER A 47 13.50 -8.09 23.11
C SER A 47 14.03 -8.19 21.67
N HIS A 48 13.25 -7.78 20.67
CA HIS A 48 13.60 -7.88 19.26
C HIS A 48 14.15 -6.57 18.68
N PHE A 49 14.26 -5.51 19.49
CA PHE A 49 14.79 -4.22 19.05
C PHE A 49 16.30 -4.06 19.26
N SER A 50 16.94 -3.50 18.25
CA SER A 50 18.30 -2.95 18.30
C SER A 50 18.20 -1.44 18.33
N ILE A 51 18.85 -0.79 19.30
CA ILE A 51 18.76 0.65 19.51
C ILE A 51 20.13 1.28 19.26
N LYS A 52 20.16 2.27 18.37
CA LYS A 52 21.36 3.04 18.05
C LYS A 52 21.13 4.52 18.30
N LEU A 53 21.90 5.11 19.20
CA LEU A 53 21.84 6.54 19.50
C LEU A 53 22.96 7.28 18.76
N LEU A 54 22.58 8.34 18.05
CA LEU A 54 23.45 9.19 17.24
C LEU A 54 23.29 10.62 17.73
N GLY A 55 24.29 11.15 18.42
CA GLY A 55 24.25 12.54 18.89
C GLY A 55 25.64 13.09 19.11
N ASP A 56 25.78 14.40 18.92
CA ASP A 56 27.09 15.07 18.89
C ASP A 56 27.84 15.06 20.24
N VAL A 57 27.11 14.80 21.32
CA VAL A 57 27.64 14.74 22.70
C VAL A 57 27.50 13.36 23.34
N VAL A 58 27.13 12.33 22.55
CA VAL A 58 26.96 10.97 23.05
C VAL A 58 28.32 10.27 23.09
N PRO A 59 28.74 9.67 24.22
CA PRO A 59 29.98 8.91 24.28
C PRO A 59 29.95 7.69 23.35
N ASN A 60 31.03 7.44 22.59
CA ASN A 60 31.12 6.33 21.62
C ASN A 60 30.83 4.94 22.23
N ASN A 61 31.11 4.75 23.52
CA ASN A 61 30.83 3.51 24.24
C ASN A 61 29.34 3.32 24.64
N LYS A 62 28.49 4.33 24.39
CA LYS A 62 27.03 4.31 24.65
C LYS A 62 26.19 4.49 23.38
N GLU A 63 26.78 4.35 22.20
CA GLU A 63 26.07 4.46 20.90
C GLU A 63 25.12 3.28 20.63
N LEU A 64 25.45 2.09 21.13
CA LEU A 64 24.66 0.87 20.96
C LEU A 64 24.05 0.48 22.30
N LEU A 65 22.73 0.35 22.31
CA LEU A 65 21.95 0.08 23.52
C LEU A 65 21.11 -1.18 23.29
N GLN A 66 21.01 -2.01 24.33
CA GLN A 66 20.30 -3.29 24.25
C GLN A 66 18.85 -3.19 24.74
N SER A 67 18.47 -2.09 25.37
CA SER A 67 17.11 -1.91 25.88
C SER A 67 16.60 -0.47 25.83
N PHE A 68 15.27 -0.33 25.81
CA PHE A 68 14.60 0.97 25.92
C PHE A 68 14.90 1.67 27.25
N ASP A 69 15.14 0.91 28.33
CA ASP A 69 15.51 1.48 29.63
C ASP A 69 16.90 2.09 29.64
N GLU A 70 17.87 1.46 28.96
CA GLU A 70 19.19 2.04 28.73
C GLU A 70 19.11 3.31 27.90
N ALA A 71 18.30 3.31 26.83
CA ALA A 71 18.06 4.50 26.02
C ALA A 71 17.43 5.64 26.83
N ARG A 72 16.44 5.34 27.67
CA ARG A 72 15.79 6.33 28.55
C ARG A 72 16.78 6.92 29.55
N LYS A 73 17.60 6.10 30.20
CA LYS A 73 18.65 6.57 31.11
C LYS A 73 19.63 7.48 30.40
N LEU A 74 20.07 7.09 29.20
CA LEU A 74 21.02 7.90 28.43
C LEU A 74 20.43 9.25 28.00
N VAL A 75 19.15 9.27 27.57
CA VAL A 75 18.45 10.52 27.22
C VAL A 75 18.36 11.46 28.43
N ALA A 76 18.13 10.92 29.63
CA ALA A 76 18.15 11.72 30.86
C ALA A 76 19.54 12.27 31.21
N GLU A 77 20.61 11.60 30.78
CA GLU A 77 22.00 12.03 30.97
C GLU A 77 22.47 13.05 29.91
N LEU A 78 21.76 13.22 28.78
CA LEU A 78 22.16 14.13 27.70
C LEU A 78 22.44 15.57 28.17
N PRO A 79 21.60 16.21 29.02
CA PRO A 79 21.90 17.57 29.50
C PRO A 79 23.21 17.67 30.27
N LEU A 80 23.61 16.60 30.97
CA LEU A 80 24.88 16.54 31.69
C LEU A 80 26.06 16.46 30.70
N TYR A 81 25.93 15.63 29.66
CA TYR A 81 26.94 15.57 28.60
C TYR A 81 27.07 16.88 27.83
N THR A 82 25.96 17.57 27.53
CA THR A 82 26.00 18.89 26.88
C THR A 82 26.72 19.92 27.74
N LYS A 83 26.54 19.91 29.07
CA LYS A 83 27.25 20.81 29.99
C LYS A 83 28.75 20.55 30.07
N GLN A 84 29.17 19.30 29.88
CA GLN A 84 30.59 18.91 29.91
C GLN A 84 31.29 19.17 28.56
N TYR A 85 30.52 19.37 27.49
CA TYR A 85 31.05 19.53 26.14
C TYR A 85 31.39 21.00 25.84
N ASN A 86 32.57 21.24 25.25
CA ASN A 86 33.03 22.57 24.82
C ASN A 86 32.94 23.64 25.93
N ASP A 87 33.41 23.32 27.14
CA ASP A 87 33.33 24.19 28.33
C ASP A 87 31.90 24.70 28.64
N GLY A 88 30.89 23.88 28.34
CA GLY A 88 29.47 24.22 28.53
C GLY A 88 28.87 25.10 27.44
N LYS A 89 29.61 25.43 26.38
CA LYS A 89 29.11 26.18 25.20
C LYS A 89 28.29 25.30 24.26
N GLY A 90 28.32 23.98 24.44
CA GLY A 90 27.58 23.04 23.62
C GLY A 90 28.13 22.89 22.19
N VAL A 91 27.28 22.36 21.30
CA VAL A 91 27.61 22.08 19.89
C VAL A 91 26.82 23.06 19.01
N PRO A 92 27.46 23.77 18.07
CA PRO A 92 26.74 24.60 17.11
C PRO A 92 25.84 23.74 16.22
N ILE A 93 24.54 24.06 16.17
CA ILE A 93 23.54 23.33 15.37
C ILE A 93 23.29 24.01 14.02
N GLU A 94 23.43 25.33 13.97
CA GLU A 94 23.17 26.14 12.79
C GLU A 94 24.32 27.11 12.55
N TYR A 95 24.74 27.23 11.28
CA TYR A 95 25.76 28.18 10.85
C TYR A 95 25.17 29.07 9.77
N THR A 96 25.17 30.38 10.01
CA THR A 96 24.81 31.37 8.99
C THR A 96 26.06 31.76 8.22
N LEU A 97 26.13 31.34 6.96
CA LEU A 97 27.21 31.71 6.04
C LEU A 97 26.71 32.84 5.14
N TYR A 98 27.39 33.99 5.17
CA TYR A 98 27.07 35.11 4.29
C TYR A 98 27.97 35.07 3.05
N PRO A 99 27.42 35.02 1.81
CA PRO A 99 28.23 34.95 0.62
C PRO A 99 29.11 36.20 0.48
N LEU A 100 30.42 36.01 0.28
CA LEU A 100 31.34 37.12 0.04
C LEU A 100 30.96 37.92 -1.22
N SER A 101 30.30 37.29 -2.19
CA SER A 101 29.74 37.97 -3.37
C SER A 101 28.63 38.95 -3.03
N GLU A 102 27.75 38.61 -2.08
CA GLU A 102 26.71 39.52 -1.59
C GLU A 102 27.30 40.61 -0.69
N LEU A 103 28.37 40.29 0.06
CA LEU A 103 29.13 41.26 0.83
C LEU A 103 29.84 42.27 -0.08
N ALA A 104 30.41 41.80 -1.20
CA ALA A 104 31.11 42.60 -2.19
C ALA A 104 30.24 43.70 -2.80
N LYS A 105 28.95 43.41 -3.04
CA LYS A 105 27.96 44.40 -3.54
C LYS A 105 27.75 45.57 -2.60
N LEU A 106 28.09 45.43 -1.31
CA LEU A 106 27.99 46.49 -0.31
C LEU A 106 29.23 47.40 -0.29
N PHE A 107 30.31 47.03 -0.99
CA PHE A 107 31.51 47.86 -1.11
C PHE A 107 31.45 48.71 -2.40
N ILE A 108 31.94 49.96 -2.31
CA ILE A 108 31.91 50.96 -3.38
C ILE A 108 32.98 50.68 -4.47
N GLN A 109 33.85 49.70 -4.27
CA GLN A 109 34.92 49.34 -5.21
C GLN A 109 34.65 48.01 -5.91
N ASP A 110 34.92 47.97 -7.21
CA ASP A 110 34.89 46.76 -8.04
C ASP A 110 35.97 45.76 -7.60
N VAL A 111 35.68 45.00 -6.55
CA VAL A 111 36.49 43.84 -6.17
C VAL A 111 36.08 42.68 -7.06
N ALA A 112 36.96 42.32 -8.02
CA ALA A 112 36.79 41.11 -8.80
C ALA A 112 36.94 39.88 -7.88
N ILE A 113 35.83 39.19 -7.61
CA ILE A 113 35.83 37.92 -6.88
C ILE A 113 35.79 36.77 -7.89
N ASP A 114 36.96 36.20 -8.18
CA ASP A 114 37.13 35.11 -9.17
C ASP A 114 36.58 33.74 -8.73
N ASN A 115 36.10 33.61 -7.49
CA ASN A 115 35.58 32.35 -6.94
C ASN A 115 34.09 32.44 -6.59
N MET A 116 33.24 32.66 -7.60
CA MET A 116 31.79 32.54 -7.40
C MET A 116 31.39 31.07 -7.32
N ILE A 117 30.80 30.68 -6.19
CA ILE A 117 30.16 29.38 -6.04
C ILE A 117 28.83 29.44 -6.79
N THR A 118 28.69 28.64 -7.85
CA THR A 118 27.43 28.53 -8.59
C THR A 118 26.40 27.80 -7.75
N GLU A 119 25.27 28.45 -7.49
CA GLU A 119 24.12 27.82 -6.86
C GLU A 119 23.47 26.81 -7.82
N LEU A 120 23.07 25.65 -7.29
CA LEU A 120 22.33 24.67 -8.07
C LEU A 120 20.86 25.05 -8.04
N ASN A 121 20.18 24.96 -9.18
CA ASN A 121 18.75 25.16 -9.21
C ASN A 121 18.03 24.09 -8.34
N GLU A 122 16.91 24.48 -7.74
CA GLU A 122 16.12 23.59 -6.86
C GLU A 122 15.65 22.33 -7.59
N GLU A 123 15.34 22.43 -8.88
CA GLU A 123 14.91 21.29 -9.70
C GLU A 123 15.99 20.19 -9.79
N THR A 124 17.26 20.57 -9.91
CA THR A 124 18.40 19.64 -9.97
C THR A 124 18.61 18.97 -8.63
N ILE A 125 18.44 19.70 -7.52
CA ILE A 125 18.53 19.16 -6.16
C ILE A 125 17.45 18.08 -5.98
N LEU A 126 16.19 18.42 -6.28
CA LEU A 126 15.06 17.48 -6.19
C LEU A 126 15.26 16.24 -7.06
N ARG A 127 15.81 16.38 -8.28
CA ARG A 127 16.11 15.24 -9.15
C ARG A 127 17.19 14.32 -8.55
N VAL A 128 18.21 14.88 -7.91
CA VAL A 128 19.25 14.10 -7.23
C VAL A 128 18.66 13.35 -6.03
N GLU A 129 17.83 14.01 -5.23
CA GLU A 129 17.13 13.39 -4.10
C GLU A 129 16.26 12.22 -4.55
N GLN A 130 15.41 12.42 -5.56
CA GLN A 130 14.56 11.37 -6.13
C GLN A 130 15.34 10.15 -6.61
N VAL A 131 16.56 10.35 -7.14
CA VAL A 131 17.44 9.25 -7.53
C VAL A 131 17.87 8.44 -6.31
N PHE A 132 18.32 9.08 -5.24
CA PHE A 132 18.75 8.37 -4.02
C PHE A 132 17.58 7.73 -3.28
N ASP A 133 16.41 8.34 -3.25
CA ASP A 133 15.20 7.76 -2.67
C ASP A 133 14.83 6.46 -3.39
N GLY A 134 14.83 6.48 -4.73
CA GLY A 134 14.57 5.29 -5.54
C GLY A 134 15.60 4.18 -5.34
N VAL A 135 16.89 4.52 -5.16
CA VAL A 135 17.94 3.55 -4.81
C VAL A 135 17.70 2.97 -3.42
N SER A 136 17.34 3.80 -2.46
CA SER A 136 17.08 3.40 -1.08
C SER A 136 15.92 2.40 -1.01
N GLU A 137 14.78 2.71 -1.66
CA GLU A 137 13.63 1.82 -1.76
C GLU A 137 14.01 0.48 -2.41
N SER A 138 14.78 0.53 -3.51
CA SER A 138 15.21 -0.68 -4.22
C SER A 138 16.19 -1.52 -3.39
N LYS A 139 17.08 -0.89 -2.62
CA LYS A 139 17.98 -1.59 -1.70
C LYS A 139 17.24 -2.27 -0.56
N GLN A 140 16.23 -1.60 0.00
CA GLN A 140 15.39 -2.19 1.04
C GLN A 140 14.76 -3.48 0.53
N ARG A 141 14.05 -3.42 -0.60
CA ARG A 141 13.43 -4.62 -1.21
C ARG A 141 14.42 -5.71 -1.58
N LEU A 142 15.63 -5.34 -2.02
CA LEU A 142 16.67 -6.33 -2.32
C LEU A 142 17.21 -7.00 -1.05
N ASN A 143 17.33 -6.27 0.06
CA ASN A 143 17.69 -6.86 1.34
C ASN A 143 16.56 -7.75 1.88
N ASP A 144 15.29 -7.36 1.70
CA ASP A 144 14.14 -8.20 2.07
C ASP A 144 14.18 -9.52 1.30
N LEU A 145 14.37 -9.47 -0.02
CA LEU A 145 14.56 -10.67 -0.85
C LEU A 145 15.78 -11.51 -0.44
N TYR A 146 16.88 -10.87 -0.03
CA TYR A 146 18.05 -11.58 0.50
C TYR A 146 17.74 -12.30 1.80
N ASN A 147 16.99 -11.66 2.70
CA ASN A 147 16.55 -12.25 3.96
C ASN A 147 15.58 -13.43 3.71
N ASP A 148 14.64 -13.28 2.78
CA ASP A 148 13.76 -14.36 2.32
C ASP A 148 14.59 -15.55 1.82
N ALA A 149 15.56 -15.28 0.94
CA ALA A 149 16.44 -16.30 0.38
C ALA A 149 17.30 -16.96 1.47
N GLN A 150 17.73 -16.22 2.48
CA GLN A 150 18.49 -16.75 3.61
C GLN A 150 17.62 -17.67 4.49
N SER A 151 16.41 -17.22 4.83
CA SER A 151 15.46 -17.98 5.64
C SER A 151 14.99 -19.28 4.96
N THR A 152 14.95 -19.28 3.62
CA THR A 152 14.57 -20.42 2.78
C THR A 152 15.75 -21.11 2.09
N SER A 153 16.98 -20.87 2.56
CA SER A 153 18.22 -21.39 1.93
C SER A 153 18.22 -22.92 1.73
N ASP A 154 17.62 -23.67 2.65
CA ASP A 154 17.45 -25.13 2.55
C ASP A 154 16.50 -25.59 1.42
N PHE A 155 15.67 -24.67 0.91
CA PHE A 155 14.57 -24.89 -0.03
C PHE A 155 14.72 -24.12 -1.34
N ILE A 156 15.92 -23.58 -1.63
CA ILE A 156 16.23 -22.92 -2.91
C ILE A 156 17.54 -23.46 -3.48
N MET A 157 17.78 -23.22 -4.77
CA MET A 157 19.05 -23.62 -5.40
C MET A 157 20.19 -22.69 -4.99
N ASP A 158 21.39 -23.24 -4.72
CA ASP A 158 22.58 -22.44 -4.36
C ASP A 158 22.90 -21.36 -5.39
N LYS A 159 22.70 -21.66 -6.68
CA LYS A 159 22.89 -20.71 -7.78
C LYS A 159 21.98 -19.49 -7.63
N VAL A 160 20.73 -19.69 -7.22
CA VAL A 160 19.75 -18.62 -7.03
C VAL A 160 20.13 -17.79 -5.80
N PHE A 161 20.50 -18.43 -4.68
CA PHE A 161 20.99 -17.72 -3.51
C PHE A 161 22.24 -16.87 -3.82
N ALA A 162 23.20 -17.45 -4.56
CA ALA A 162 24.41 -16.75 -4.98
C ALA A 162 24.10 -15.56 -5.90
N GLN A 163 23.13 -15.67 -6.82
CA GLN A 163 22.69 -14.55 -7.66
C GLN A 163 22.15 -13.38 -6.83
N ILE A 164 21.29 -13.66 -5.85
CA ILE A 164 20.71 -12.64 -4.96
C ILE A 164 21.82 -12.00 -4.10
N SER A 165 22.67 -12.81 -3.47
CA SER A 165 23.80 -12.34 -2.67
C SER A 165 24.77 -11.46 -3.47
N ASN A 166 25.13 -11.89 -4.68
CA ASN A 166 26.00 -11.12 -5.57
C ASN A 166 25.35 -9.80 -5.97
N ARG A 167 24.04 -9.79 -6.26
CA ARG A 167 23.30 -8.57 -6.60
C ARG A 167 23.32 -7.55 -5.46
N VAL A 168 23.18 -8.00 -4.21
CA VAL A 168 23.28 -7.13 -3.02
C VAL A 168 24.65 -6.44 -2.98
N GLN A 169 25.73 -7.20 -3.18
CA GLN A 169 27.08 -6.63 -3.19
C GLN A 169 27.31 -5.68 -4.37
N GLU A 170 26.85 -6.06 -5.56
CA GLU A 170 26.99 -5.27 -6.77
C GLU A 170 26.28 -3.91 -6.65
N VAL A 171 25.06 -3.89 -6.10
CA VAL A 171 24.32 -2.65 -5.83
C VAL A 171 25.06 -1.75 -4.83
N ARG A 172 25.60 -2.32 -3.74
CA ARG A 172 26.38 -1.56 -2.74
C ARG A 172 27.62 -0.90 -3.35
N ILE A 173 28.37 -1.63 -4.16
CA ILE A 173 29.59 -1.12 -4.82
C ILE A 173 29.23 -0.02 -5.84
N ASN A 174 28.21 -0.25 -6.67
CA ASN A 174 27.80 0.71 -7.68
C ASN A 174 27.26 2.01 -7.07
N GLU A 175 26.50 1.93 -5.99
CA GLU A 175 26.01 3.11 -5.25
C GLU A 175 27.18 3.91 -4.65
N ALA A 176 28.15 3.25 -4.01
CA ALA A 176 29.32 3.91 -3.45
C ALA A 176 30.14 4.64 -4.53
N ASN A 177 30.33 3.98 -5.68
CA ASN A 177 30.99 4.60 -6.84
C ASN A 177 30.20 5.78 -7.39
N PHE A 178 28.88 5.64 -7.53
CA PHE A 178 28.01 6.72 -8.00
C PHE A 178 28.04 7.93 -7.05
N ARG A 179 27.96 7.69 -5.73
CA ARG A 179 28.04 8.75 -4.70
C ARG A 179 29.37 9.51 -4.77
N ARG A 180 30.48 8.79 -4.95
CA ARG A 180 31.81 9.39 -5.11
C ARG A 180 31.90 10.22 -6.40
N GLU A 181 31.51 9.65 -7.54
CA GLU A 181 31.51 10.36 -8.82
C GLU A 181 30.62 11.60 -8.80
N LEU A 182 29.46 11.51 -8.14
CA LEU A 182 28.53 12.62 -7.98
C LEU A 182 29.13 13.73 -7.10
N ALA A 183 29.74 13.38 -5.96
CA ALA A 183 30.39 14.35 -5.08
C ALA A 183 31.52 15.10 -5.81
N GLU A 184 32.38 14.39 -6.54
CA GLU A 184 33.45 15.00 -7.35
C GLU A 184 32.87 15.93 -8.44
N CYS A 185 31.77 15.54 -9.08
CA CYS A 185 31.10 16.35 -10.09
C CYS A 185 30.48 17.62 -9.48
N LEU A 186 29.76 17.50 -8.35
CA LEU A 186 29.12 18.62 -7.66
C LEU A 186 30.14 19.69 -7.26
N VAL A 187 31.31 19.30 -6.73
CA VAL A 187 32.39 20.24 -6.39
C VAL A 187 32.83 21.02 -7.63
N LYS A 188 33.04 20.35 -8.76
CA LYS A 188 33.48 20.98 -10.01
C LYS A 188 32.41 21.89 -10.62
N VAL A 189 31.13 21.50 -10.57
CA VAL A 189 30.00 22.32 -11.07
C VAL A 189 29.89 23.59 -10.22
N ARG A 190 29.90 23.44 -8.89
CA ARG A 190 29.80 24.56 -7.96
C ARG A 190 31.01 25.49 -8.02
N SER A 191 32.19 24.99 -8.35
CA SER A 191 33.38 25.82 -8.56
C SER A 191 33.47 26.41 -9.98
N GLY A 192 32.44 26.29 -10.81
CA GLY A 192 32.43 26.79 -12.20
C GLY A 192 33.41 26.09 -13.15
N LYS A 193 34.03 24.97 -12.76
CA LYS A 193 35.03 24.26 -13.58
C LYS A 193 34.39 23.41 -14.68
N ILE A 194 33.15 22.97 -14.48
CA ILE A 194 32.38 22.18 -15.44
C ILE A 194 30.92 22.66 -15.48
N ASN A 195 30.24 22.42 -16.60
CA ASN A 195 28.85 22.81 -16.80
C ASN A 195 27.88 21.83 -16.10
N ILE A 196 26.72 22.32 -15.66
CA ILE A 196 25.62 21.51 -15.07
C ILE A 196 25.15 20.36 -15.98
N ILE A 197 25.34 20.47 -17.29
CA ILE A 197 25.06 19.38 -18.25
C ILE A 197 25.85 18.11 -17.93
N GLU A 198 27.08 18.22 -17.38
CA GLU A 198 27.84 17.05 -16.97
C GLU A 198 27.19 16.31 -15.79
N LEU A 199 26.60 17.05 -14.84
CA LEU A 199 25.83 16.49 -13.74
C LEU A 199 24.60 15.73 -14.28
N GLU A 200 23.87 16.32 -15.22
CA GLU A 200 22.74 15.64 -15.85
C GLU A 200 23.16 14.37 -16.60
N ASN A 201 24.30 14.39 -17.28
CA ASN A 201 24.83 13.21 -17.98
C ASN A 201 25.19 12.09 -17.00
N LYS A 202 25.73 12.42 -15.82
CA LYS A 202 25.97 11.43 -14.74
C LYS A 202 24.66 10.85 -14.21
N LEU A 203 23.62 11.66 -14.03
CA LEU A 203 22.28 11.18 -13.64
C LEU A 203 21.64 10.30 -14.74
N LYS A 204 21.81 10.64 -16.02
CA LYS A 204 21.36 9.80 -17.14
C LYS A 204 22.07 8.45 -17.21
N LYS A 205 23.38 8.42 -16.90
CA LYS A 205 24.15 7.17 -16.79
C LYS A 205 23.59 6.28 -15.68
N PHE A 206 23.16 6.87 -14.55
CA PHE A 206 22.47 6.16 -13.48
C PHE A 206 21.16 5.51 -13.95
N HIS A 207 20.32 6.22 -14.72
CA HIS A 207 19.06 5.67 -15.23
C HIS A 207 19.22 4.46 -16.18
N LYS A 208 20.42 4.24 -16.72
CA LYS A 208 20.76 3.08 -17.57
C LYS A 208 21.54 2.00 -16.83
N SER A 209 21.86 2.24 -15.56
CA SER A 209 22.70 1.34 -14.76
C SER A 209 21.89 0.24 -14.09
N ILE A 210 22.61 -0.65 -13.42
CA ILE A 210 22.06 -1.68 -12.55
C ILE A 210 21.19 -1.14 -11.40
N LEU A 211 21.44 0.09 -10.98
CA LEU A 211 20.71 0.79 -9.93
C LEU A 211 19.39 1.38 -10.43
N SER A 212 19.12 1.31 -11.74
CA SER A 212 17.88 1.82 -12.32
C SER A 212 16.68 1.01 -11.83
N LYS A 213 15.56 1.70 -11.64
CA LYS A 213 14.29 1.09 -11.21
C LYS A 213 13.89 -0.08 -12.10
N ASN A 214 14.06 0.03 -13.42
CA ASN A 214 13.72 -1.04 -14.35
C ASN A 214 14.61 -2.28 -14.18
N SER A 215 15.93 -2.10 -14.01
CA SER A 215 16.85 -3.22 -13.78
C SER A 215 16.53 -3.94 -12.46
N MET A 216 16.23 -3.18 -11.41
CA MET A 216 15.86 -3.74 -10.11
C MET A 216 14.51 -4.46 -10.16
N MET A 217 13.50 -3.88 -10.81
CA MET A 217 12.18 -4.50 -10.97
C MET A 217 12.24 -5.80 -11.77
N GLU A 218 13.05 -5.85 -12.83
CA GLU A 218 13.23 -7.09 -13.60
C GLU A 218 13.92 -8.18 -12.75
N PHE A 219 14.92 -7.80 -11.95
CA PHE A 219 15.57 -8.72 -11.00
C PHE A 219 14.57 -9.25 -9.96
N PHE A 220 13.75 -8.39 -9.37
CA PHE A 220 12.70 -8.81 -8.43
C PHE A 220 11.68 -9.73 -9.09
N ARG A 221 11.30 -9.44 -10.33
CA ARG A 221 10.36 -10.28 -11.08
C ARG A 221 10.94 -11.67 -11.35
N GLN A 222 12.23 -11.75 -11.67
CA GLN A 222 12.94 -13.00 -11.89
C GLN A 222 13.01 -13.88 -10.63
N HIS A 223 13.11 -13.26 -9.45
CA HIS A 223 13.29 -13.96 -8.17
C HIS A 223 12.04 -13.97 -7.27
N ARG A 224 10.87 -13.55 -7.80
CA ARG A 224 9.60 -13.45 -7.05
C ARG A 224 9.22 -14.74 -6.33
N SER A 225 9.55 -15.89 -6.92
CA SER A 225 9.25 -17.21 -6.36
C SER A 225 9.89 -17.46 -4.99
N VAL A 226 11.05 -16.84 -4.72
CA VAL A 226 11.76 -16.99 -3.45
C VAL A 226 10.96 -16.34 -2.31
N SER A 227 10.48 -15.12 -2.51
CA SER A 227 9.63 -14.44 -1.51
C SER A 227 8.32 -15.20 -1.28
N THR A 228 7.66 -15.68 -2.34
CA THR A 228 6.44 -16.50 -2.16
C THR A 228 6.72 -17.80 -1.42
N LEU A 229 7.87 -18.44 -1.65
CA LEU A 229 8.27 -19.63 -0.90
C LEU A 229 8.51 -19.30 0.59
N ALA A 230 9.15 -18.17 0.88
CA ALA A 230 9.40 -17.72 2.24
C ALA A 230 8.11 -17.47 3.04
N GLU A 231 7.06 -16.99 2.37
CA GLU A 231 5.72 -16.86 2.95
C GLU A 231 5.00 -18.22 3.10
N LEU A 232 5.11 -19.10 2.09
CA LEU A 232 4.36 -20.36 2.06
C LEU A 232 4.88 -21.42 3.06
N VAL A 233 6.19 -21.50 3.25
CA VAL A 233 6.80 -22.53 4.12
C VAL A 233 6.28 -22.47 5.57
N PRO A 234 6.24 -21.30 6.23
CA PRO A 234 5.64 -21.17 7.56
C PRO A 234 4.15 -21.53 7.59
N ILE A 235 3.36 -21.05 6.62
CA ILE A 235 1.92 -21.31 6.54
C ILE A 235 1.64 -22.80 6.47
N LEU A 236 2.34 -23.52 5.60
CA LEU A 236 2.17 -24.96 5.43
C LEU A 236 2.63 -25.75 6.66
N LYS A 237 3.66 -25.28 7.36
CA LYS A 237 4.08 -25.86 8.63
C LYS A 237 2.99 -25.79 9.70
N THR A 238 2.20 -24.70 9.75
CA THR A 238 1.03 -24.62 10.66
C THR A 238 -0.04 -25.66 10.34
N LYS A 239 -0.14 -26.06 9.06
CA LYS A 239 -1.03 -27.11 8.56
C LYS A 239 -0.41 -28.52 8.61
N ARG A 240 0.72 -28.70 9.32
CA ARG A 240 1.43 -29.99 9.44
C ARG A 240 1.96 -30.54 8.10
N VAL A 241 2.23 -29.66 7.14
CA VAL A 241 2.87 -29.99 5.86
C VAL A 241 4.33 -29.53 5.92
N GLU A 242 5.29 -30.41 5.61
CA GLU A 242 6.72 -30.12 5.67
C GLU A 242 7.39 -30.12 4.28
N PHE A 243 8.16 -29.07 3.98
CA PHE A 243 9.05 -29.08 2.82
C PHE A 243 10.31 -29.90 3.10
N LEU A 244 10.71 -30.72 2.13
CA LEU A 244 11.95 -31.47 2.21
C LEU A 244 13.15 -30.57 1.95
N LYS A 245 14.13 -30.66 2.86
CA LYS A 245 15.42 -29.99 2.71
C LYS A 245 16.25 -30.68 1.65
N LYS A 246 17.20 -29.96 1.05
CA LYS A 246 18.13 -30.41 0.00
C LYS A 246 18.77 -31.80 0.17
N ASN A 247 19.06 -32.20 1.42
CA ASN A 247 19.71 -33.49 1.74
C ASN A 247 18.74 -34.56 2.25
N SER A 248 17.43 -34.35 2.15
CA SER A 248 16.43 -35.29 2.67
C SER A 248 16.21 -36.42 1.66
N THR A 249 16.16 -37.65 2.16
CA THR A 249 15.74 -38.83 1.39
C THR A 249 14.37 -39.30 1.85
N ILE A 250 13.63 -39.95 0.94
CA ILE A 250 12.34 -40.57 1.29
C ILE A 250 12.55 -41.63 2.39
N GLU A 251 13.64 -42.40 2.32
CA GLU A 251 14.00 -43.42 3.31
C GLU A 251 14.11 -42.85 4.73
N HIS A 252 14.69 -41.66 4.88
CA HIS A 252 14.80 -41.00 6.19
C HIS A 252 13.42 -40.66 6.77
N ILE A 253 12.49 -40.22 5.92
CA ILE A 253 11.11 -39.90 6.32
C ILE A 253 10.38 -41.18 6.74
N LEU A 254 10.49 -42.24 5.93
CA LEU A 254 9.86 -43.53 6.20
C LEU A 254 10.39 -44.18 7.48
N HIS A 255 11.69 -44.05 7.76
CA HIS A 255 12.26 -44.54 9.01
C HIS A 255 11.79 -43.73 10.22
N LYS A 256 11.63 -42.41 10.07
CA LYS A 256 11.16 -41.52 11.15
C LYS A 256 9.67 -41.72 11.47
N TYR A 257 8.86 -42.03 10.46
CA TYR A 257 7.40 -42.16 10.57
C TYR A 257 6.92 -43.54 10.08
N SER A 258 7.52 -44.61 10.62
CA SER A 258 7.33 -45.98 10.13
C SER A 258 5.91 -46.54 10.26
N ASN A 259 5.07 -45.98 11.13
CA ASN A 259 3.69 -46.41 11.38
C ASN A 259 2.64 -45.34 11.00
N SER A 260 2.96 -44.47 10.05
CA SER A 260 2.06 -43.40 9.61
C SER A 260 1.68 -43.54 8.14
N ASP A 261 0.52 -42.98 7.79
CA ASP A 261 0.13 -42.72 6.41
C ASP A 261 0.84 -41.46 5.93
N ILE A 262 1.61 -41.56 4.85
CA ILE A 262 2.47 -40.49 4.38
C ILE A 262 2.16 -40.16 2.93
N PHE A 263 1.86 -38.90 2.67
CA PHE A 263 1.69 -38.34 1.34
C PHE A 263 2.86 -37.43 1.02
N ILE A 264 3.54 -37.69 -0.11
CA ILE A 264 4.67 -36.88 -0.58
C ILE A 264 4.33 -36.33 -1.96
N LEU A 265 4.16 -35.01 -2.06
CA LEU A 265 4.08 -34.30 -3.34
C LEU A 265 5.48 -34.15 -3.92
N LEU A 266 5.71 -34.77 -5.08
CA LEU A 266 6.94 -34.64 -5.84
C LEU A 266 6.69 -33.70 -7.02
N ASP A 267 7.38 -32.55 -7.06
CA ASP A 267 7.24 -31.58 -8.14
C ASP A 267 8.60 -31.24 -8.77
N ASN A 268 8.62 -31.12 -10.09
CA ASN A 268 9.78 -30.74 -10.89
C ASN A 268 9.77 -29.25 -11.28
N ASN A 269 8.72 -28.50 -10.94
CA ASN A 269 8.70 -27.05 -11.13
C ASN A 269 9.80 -26.38 -10.31
N GLU A 270 10.25 -25.21 -10.78
CA GLU A 270 11.35 -24.49 -10.13
C GLU A 270 11.00 -24.10 -8.69
N TYR A 271 9.77 -23.67 -8.46
CA TYR A 271 9.19 -23.42 -7.14
C TYR A 271 7.67 -23.66 -7.19
N ILE A 272 7.09 -24.20 -6.12
CA ILE A 272 5.63 -24.29 -5.97
C ILE A 272 5.14 -22.94 -5.44
N ILE A 273 4.57 -22.13 -6.33
CA ILE A 273 4.15 -20.75 -6.03
C ILE A 273 2.64 -20.69 -5.76
N ASP A 274 1.87 -21.67 -6.25
CA ASP A 274 0.42 -21.73 -6.09
C ASP A 274 -0.07 -23.19 -6.15
N PHE A 275 -0.79 -23.62 -5.13
CA PHE A 275 -1.38 -24.95 -5.11
C PHE A 275 -2.62 -25.09 -6.00
N ASN A 276 -3.11 -24.01 -6.62
CA ASN A 276 -4.17 -24.05 -7.64
C ASN A 276 -3.61 -24.24 -9.05
N SER A 277 -2.29 -24.23 -9.22
CA SER A 277 -1.65 -24.26 -10.53
C SER A 277 -1.85 -25.58 -11.28
N SER A 278 -2.06 -26.70 -10.57
CA SER A 278 -2.43 -27.97 -11.17
C SER A 278 -3.43 -28.74 -10.32
N SER A 279 -4.18 -29.64 -10.95
CA SER A 279 -5.12 -30.53 -10.28
C SER A 279 -4.46 -31.43 -9.24
N VAL A 280 -3.20 -31.83 -9.46
CA VAL A 280 -2.38 -32.58 -8.49
C VAL A 280 -2.12 -31.75 -7.23
N HIS A 281 -1.74 -30.48 -7.40
CA HIS A 281 -1.52 -29.58 -6.26
C HIS A 281 -2.81 -29.27 -5.49
N SER A 282 -3.93 -29.10 -6.20
CA SER A 282 -5.24 -28.90 -5.57
C SER A 282 -5.62 -30.12 -4.74
N MET A 283 -5.47 -31.31 -5.30
CA MET A 283 -5.75 -32.56 -4.61
C MET A 283 -4.87 -32.74 -3.38
N PHE A 284 -3.56 -32.49 -3.48
CA PHE A 284 -2.66 -32.57 -2.32
C PHE A 284 -3.11 -31.62 -1.20
N ARG A 285 -3.61 -30.44 -1.56
CA ARG A 285 -4.18 -29.47 -0.62
C ARG A 285 -5.48 -29.93 0.01
N ASP A 286 -6.37 -30.51 -0.76
CA ASP A 286 -7.62 -31.04 -0.23
C ASP A 286 -7.35 -32.21 0.73
N LEU A 287 -6.35 -33.05 0.43
CA LEU A 287 -5.92 -34.14 1.32
C LEU A 287 -5.43 -33.60 2.68
N TYR A 288 -4.49 -32.65 2.71
CA TYR A 288 -3.99 -32.16 4.00
C TYR A 288 -4.99 -31.29 4.76
N ASN A 289 -5.93 -30.62 4.08
CA ASN A 289 -6.98 -29.83 4.74
C ASN A 289 -8.09 -30.72 5.32
N SER A 290 -8.31 -31.91 4.77
CA SER A 290 -9.35 -32.85 5.22
C SER A 290 -8.84 -33.89 6.22
N ASP A 291 -7.53 -33.95 6.48
CA ASP A 291 -6.93 -34.85 7.46
C ASP A 291 -7.11 -34.33 8.89
N GLU A 292 -7.63 -35.18 9.78
CA GLU A 292 -7.83 -34.87 11.20
C GLU A 292 -6.54 -35.03 12.04
N GLY A 293 -5.40 -35.30 11.41
CA GLY A 293 -4.08 -35.44 12.03
C GLY A 293 -3.49 -36.85 11.99
N SER A 294 -4.15 -37.79 11.32
CA SER A 294 -3.70 -39.17 11.12
C SER A 294 -2.52 -39.28 10.16
N SER A 295 -2.45 -38.41 9.15
CA SER A 295 -1.50 -38.51 8.06
C SER A 295 -0.34 -37.52 8.19
N LYS A 296 0.76 -37.78 7.47
CA LYS A 296 1.90 -36.87 7.33
C LYS A 296 2.05 -36.42 5.89
N PHE A 297 2.27 -35.12 5.70
CA PHE A 297 2.32 -34.50 4.38
C PHE A 297 3.69 -33.85 4.15
N PHE A 298 4.31 -34.21 3.03
CA PHE A 298 5.61 -33.67 2.63
C PHE A 298 5.59 -33.14 1.20
N ILE A 299 6.44 -32.15 0.94
CA ILE A 299 6.63 -31.57 -0.39
C ILE A 299 8.10 -31.66 -0.75
N ALA A 300 8.40 -32.31 -1.87
CA ALA A 300 9.75 -32.42 -2.41
C ALA A 300 9.84 -31.72 -3.77
N ASN A 301 10.65 -30.67 -3.84
CA ASN A 301 11.05 -30.08 -5.10
C ASN A 301 12.25 -30.84 -5.65
N LEU A 302 12.10 -31.48 -6.81
CA LEU A 302 13.08 -32.37 -7.42
C LEU A 302 14.32 -31.62 -7.94
N LYS A 303 14.24 -30.31 -8.21
CA LYS A 303 15.41 -29.49 -8.52
C LYS A 303 16.30 -29.24 -7.31
N ILE A 304 15.77 -29.38 -6.10
CA ILE A 304 16.46 -29.18 -4.82
C ILE A 304 16.84 -30.53 -4.22
N CYS A 305 15.88 -31.46 -4.12
CA CYS A 305 16.06 -32.82 -3.62
C CYS A 305 16.54 -33.75 -4.74
N THR A 306 17.75 -33.53 -5.23
CA THR A 306 18.31 -34.25 -6.40
C THR A 306 18.48 -35.76 -6.21
N GLN A 307 18.42 -36.24 -4.96
CA GLN A 307 18.48 -37.67 -4.64
C GLN A 307 17.16 -38.40 -4.92
N ILE A 308 16.06 -37.68 -5.08
CA ILE A 308 14.74 -38.26 -5.37
C ILE A 308 14.54 -38.26 -6.89
N LYS A 309 14.43 -39.45 -7.49
CA LYS A 309 14.12 -39.61 -8.92
C LYS A 309 12.62 -39.78 -9.15
N CYS A 310 12.08 -39.04 -10.12
CA CYS A 310 10.65 -39.06 -10.46
C CYS A 310 10.40 -38.60 -11.91
N SER A 311 9.15 -38.73 -12.36
CA SER A 311 8.63 -38.27 -13.66
C SER A 311 8.77 -36.76 -13.86
N SER A 312 8.60 -36.30 -15.11
CA SER A 312 8.73 -34.90 -15.51
C SER A 312 7.58 -33.99 -15.06
N TYR A 313 6.53 -34.55 -14.46
CA TYR A 313 5.30 -33.87 -14.03
C TYR A 313 5.01 -34.16 -12.56
N PRO A 314 4.25 -33.29 -11.85
CA PRO A 314 4.01 -33.45 -10.43
C PRO A 314 3.18 -34.70 -10.13
N ILE A 315 3.55 -35.45 -9.09
CA ILE A 315 2.81 -36.63 -8.61
C ILE A 315 2.72 -36.66 -7.09
N ILE A 316 1.75 -37.40 -6.55
CA ILE A 316 1.61 -37.65 -5.11
C ILE A 316 1.94 -39.12 -4.86
N ARG A 317 3.00 -39.39 -4.08
CA ARG A 317 3.29 -40.74 -3.59
C ARG A 317 2.62 -40.96 -2.24
N HIS A 318 2.00 -42.12 -2.07
CA HIS A 318 1.36 -42.54 -0.83
C HIS A 318 2.06 -43.76 -0.24
N TYR A 319 2.40 -43.69 1.05
CA TYR A 319 2.99 -44.77 1.81
C TYR A 319 2.14 -45.09 3.03
N ILE A 320 1.92 -46.38 3.28
CA ILE A 320 1.23 -46.89 4.46
C ILE A 320 2.22 -47.76 5.23
N ASN A 321 2.45 -47.42 6.51
CA ASN A 321 3.34 -48.18 7.40
C ASN A 321 4.73 -48.46 6.78
N GLY A 322 5.31 -47.44 6.14
CA GLY A 322 6.63 -47.50 5.51
C GLY A 322 6.68 -48.25 4.16
N ARG A 323 5.57 -48.79 3.67
CA ARG A 323 5.48 -49.45 2.35
C ARG A 323 4.80 -48.54 1.34
N LEU A 324 5.29 -48.55 0.10
CA LEU A 324 4.67 -47.80 -0.99
C LEU A 324 3.30 -48.43 -1.31
N ASP A 325 2.24 -47.64 -1.14
CA ASP A 325 0.87 -48.02 -1.43
C ASP A 325 0.48 -47.58 -2.84
N SER A 326 0.79 -46.33 -3.19
CA SER A 326 0.55 -45.78 -4.53
C SER A 326 1.72 -44.90 -4.97
N ASP A 327 2.23 -45.14 -6.19
CA ASP A 327 3.27 -44.32 -6.80
C ASP A 327 2.71 -43.02 -7.39
N ASN A 328 1.45 -43.01 -7.83
CA ASN A 328 0.77 -41.81 -8.30
C ASN A 328 -0.70 -41.78 -7.83
N TYR A 329 -0.86 -41.40 -6.56
CA TYR A 329 -2.14 -41.39 -5.86
C TYR A 329 -3.18 -40.49 -6.53
N TYR A 330 -2.73 -39.43 -7.22
CA TYR A 330 -3.62 -38.56 -7.99
C TYR A 330 -4.26 -39.29 -9.18
N GLU A 331 -3.48 -39.97 -10.02
CA GLU A 331 -4.05 -40.70 -11.16
C GLU A 331 -4.88 -41.89 -10.71
N ASP A 332 -4.43 -42.61 -9.67
CA ASP A 332 -5.14 -43.77 -9.11
C ASP A 332 -6.52 -43.40 -8.57
N ASN A 333 -6.70 -42.17 -8.08
CA ASN A 333 -7.95 -41.70 -7.48
C ASN A 333 -8.66 -40.59 -8.27
N LYS A 334 -8.21 -40.32 -9.51
CA LYS A 334 -8.69 -39.20 -10.34
C LYS A 334 -10.21 -39.17 -10.49
N ILE A 335 -10.86 -40.33 -10.55
CA ILE A 335 -12.31 -40.46 -10.69
C ILE A 335 -13.05 -39.96 -9.44
N LEU A 336 -12.49 -40.15 -8.24
CA LEU A 336 -13.10 -39.72 -6.98
C LEU A 336 -13.11 -38.20 -6.83
N PHE A 337 -12.17 -37.50 -7.47
CA PHE A 337 -11.98 -36.05 -7.31
C PHE A 337 -12.43 -35.22 -8.53
N THR A 338 -12.56 -35.83 -9.70
CA THR A 338 -13.13 -35.17 -10.90
C THR A 338 -14.65 -35.28 -11.00
N SER A 339 -15.28 -36.09 -10.13
CA SER A 339 -16.73 -36.18 -10.00
C SER A 339 -17.22 -35.24 -8.88
N ASN A 340 -18.27 -34.45 -9.15
CA ASN A 340 -18.91 -33.56 -8.17
C ASN A 340 -19.63 -34.38 -7.08
N LEU A 341 -18.87 -34.99 -6.16
CA LEU A 341 -19.40 -35.80 -5.08
C LEU A 341 -19.48 -34.97 -3.80
N ILE A 342 -20.69 -34.85 -3.25
CA ILE A 342 -20.93 -34.30 -1.91
C ILE A 342 -20.79 -35.46 -0.92
N LYS A 343 -19.87 -35.32 0.05
CA LYS A 343 -19.76 -36.25 1.18
C LYS A 343 -20.97 -36.03 2.10
N PHE A 344 -21.91 -36.96 2.08
CA PHE A 344 -23.11 -36.93 2.93
C PHE A 344 -22.89 -37.81 4.17
N ASP A 345 -23.15 -37.26 5.35
CA ASP A 345 -23.06 -37.99 6.62
C ASP A 345 -24.25 -38.96 6.73
N PRO A 346 -24.03 -40.28 6.91
CA PRO A 346 -25.11 -41.24 6.75
C PRO A 346 -25.95 -41.31 8.03
N LEU A 347 -27.03 -40.51 8.07
CA LEU A 347 -28.39 -40.84 8.56
C LEU A 347 -29.14 -39.57 9.06
N PRO A 348 -30.48 -39.41 8.87
CA PRO A 348 -31.42 -40.33 8.22
C PRO A 348 -32.46 -39.71 7.24
N SER A 349 -33.18 -40.64 6.61
CA SER A 349 -34.57 -40.57 6.13
C SER A 349 -34.89 -39.71 4.90
N THR A 350 -34.27 -39.99 3.76
CA THR A 350 -34.99 -40.28 2.49
C THR A 350 -33.95 -40.79 1.49
N LYS A 351 -34.30 -41.84 0.73
CA LYS A 351 -33.48 -42.23 -0.43
C LYS A 351 -33.43 -41.04 -1.39
N PRO A 352 -32.25 -40.49 -1.75
CA PRO A 352 -32.20 -39.48 -2.81
C PRO A 352 -32.70 -40.14 -4.10
N LYS A 353 -33.62 -39.46 -4.81
CA LYS A 353 -33.96 -39.87 -6.17
C LYS A 353 -32.77 -39.54 -7.07
N ASN A 354 -32.18 -40.57 -7.68
CA ASN A 354 -31.03 -40.46 -8.57
C ASN A 354 -31.42 -39.80 -9.92
N ASN A 355 -31.59 -38.48 -9.97
CA ASN A 355 -31.64 -37.75 -11.24
C ASN A 355 -30.75 -36.48 -11.17
N PRO A 356 -29.65 -36.38 -11.95
CA PRO A 356 -28.64 -35.31 -11.81
C PRO A 356 -29.07 -33.89 -12.25
N SER A 357 -30.29 -33.70 -12.75
CA SER A 357 -30.72 -32.47 -13.42
C SER A 357 -31.57 -31.52 -12.57
N GLU A 358 -31.97 -31.89 -11.35
CA GLU A 358 -32.80 -31.04 -10.48
C GLU A 358 -31.97 -30.44 -9.32
N LYS A 359 -31.74 -29.12 -9.38
CA LYS A 359 -31.16 -28.37 -8.25
C LYS A 359 -32.20 -28.29 -7.13
N THR A 360 -31.89 -28.87 -5.97
CA THR A 360 -32.72 -28.71 -4.76
C THR A 360 -32.44 -27.35 -4.10
N LYS A 361 -33.49 -26.56 -3.90
CA LYS A 361 -33.44 -25.29 -3.16
C LYS A 361 -33.49 -25.59 -1.66
N LEU A 362 -32.51 -25.09 -0.90
CA LEU A 362 -32.47 -25.17 0.56
C LEU A 362 -32.99 -23.85 1.15
N GLU A 363 -34.01 -23.91 1.99
CA GLU A 363 -34.52 -22.77 2.78
C GLU A 363 -34.23 -23.01 4.26
N ILE A 364 -33.62 -22.04 4.94
CA ILE A 364 -33.30 -22.09 6.37
C ILE A 364 -34.22 -21.11 7.12
N PRO A 365 -34.98 -21.56 8.15
CA PRO A 365 -35.91 -20.70 8.88
C PRO A 365 -35.21 -19.74 9.86
N CYS A 366 -35.79 -18.55 10.04
CA CYS A 366 -35.35 -17.52 10.99
C CYS A 366 -35.76 -17.90 12.43
N PRO A 367 -34.84 -17.96 13.40
CA PRO A 367 -35.18 -18.30 14.78
C PRO A 367 -35.73 -17.04 15.48
N GLN A 368 -37.05 -16.93 15.64
CA GLN A 368 -37.66 -15.79 16.34
C GLN A 368 -37.84 -16.05 17.84
N ASP A 369 -37.15 -15.23 18.65
CA ASP A 369 -37.71 -14.31 19.65
C ASP A 369 -36.54 -13.43 20.15
N CYS A 370 -36.19 -12.38 19.40
CA CYS A 370 -35.03 -11.55 19.72
C CYS A 370 -35.43 -10.36 20.60
N PRO A 371 -35.12 -10.36 21.92
CA PRO A 371 -35.14 -9.14 22.71
C PRO A 371 -34.00 -8.21 22.26
N THR A 372 -34.25 -6.91 22.34
CA THR A 372 -33.37 -5.81 21.92
C THR A 372 -32.06 -5.77 22.70
N ILE A 373 -31.09 -6.62 22.36
CA ILE A 373 -29.71 -6.54 22.87
C ILE A 373 -28.74 -6.78 21.72
N ASP A 374 -27.73 -5.90 21.65
CA ASP A 374 -26.65 -5.85 20.65
C ASP A 374 -26.20 -7.24 20.20
N SER A 375 -26.62 -7.59 18.98
CA SER A 375 -26.23 -8.82 18.30
C SER A 375 -25.57 -8.44 16.98
N ASN A 376 -24.48 -9.12 16.62
CA ASN A 376 -23.72 -8.91 15.38
C ASN A 376 -24.48 -9.27 14.07
N TRP A 377 -25.80 -9.40 14.12
CA TRP A 377 -26.68 -9.73 12.99
C TRP A 377 -27.71 -8.62 12.76
N ARG A 378 -27.77 -8.06 11.55
CA ARG A 378 -28.78 -7.05 11.18
C ARG A 378 -30.06 -7.74 10.68
N CYS A 379 -31.16 -7.54 11.41
CA CYS A 379 -32.50 -7.96 10.97
C CYS A 379 -33.10 -6.94 9.99
N PHE A 380 -33.44 -7.36 8.77
CA PHE A 380 -34.00 -6.50 7.72
C PHE A 380 -35.42 -5.95 7.99
N ARG A 381 -36.06 -6.31 9.11
CA ARG A 381 -37.44 -5.92 9.44
C ARG A 381 -37.56 -4.84 10.53
N LEU A 382 -36.44 -4.39 11.11
CA LEU A 382 -36.44 -3.23 12.01
C LEU A 382 -36.16 -1.96 11.19
N PRO A 383 -36.94 -0.88 11.33
CA PRO A 383 -36.57 0.40 10.74
C PRO A 383 -35.31 0.91 11.46
N SER A 384 -34.17 0.88 10.76
CA SER A 384 -32.98 1.60 11.19
C SER A 384 -33.32 3.09 11.26
N GLN A 385 -32.97 3.78 12.35
CA GLN A 385 -32.96 5.24 12.33
C GLN A 385 -32.07 5.69 11.15
N GLU A 386 -32.59 6.57 10.29
CA GLU A 386 -31.82 7.08 9.16
C GLU A 386 -30.71 7.99 9.68
N GLU A 387 -29.48 7.47 9.74
CA GLU A 387 -28.30 8.24 10.15
C GLU A 387 -27.78 9.09 8.99
N ILE A 388 -27.76 10.41 9.19
CA ILE A 388 -27.13 11.36 8.25
C ILE A 388 -25.68 11.57 8.69
N ASN A 389 -24.75 11.26 7.78
CA ASN A 389 -23.33 11.41 8.01
C ASN A 389 -22.79 12.69 7.35
N ILE A 390 -22.06 13.51 8.11
CA ILE A 390 -21.34 14.69 7.59
C ILE A 390 -19.85 14.34 7.53
N LEU A 391 -19.27 14.37 6.33
CA LEU A 391 -17.84 14.16 6.12
C LEU A 391 -17.10 15.50 6.22
N LEU A 392 -16.27 15.68 7.25
CA LEU A 392 -15.42 16.86 7.42
C LEU A 392 -14.03 16.61 6.81
N LEU A 393 -13.63 17.45 5.84
CA LEU A 393 -12.36 17.35 5.13
C LEU A 393 -11.48 18.56 5.38
N GLY A 394 -10.18 18.34 5.54
CA GLY A 394 -9.17 19.38 5.73
C GLY A 394 -7.82 18.78 6.10
N GLU A 395 -6.75 19.55 5.93
CA GLU A 395 -5.38 19.14 6.26
C GLU A 395 -5.24 18.79 7.75
N THR A 396 -4.29 17.92 8.10
CA THR A 396 -3.95 17.65 9.50
C THR A 396 -3.48 18.96 10.18
N GLY A 397 -3.86 19.18 11.44
CA GLY A 397 -3.49 20.41 12.16
C GLY A 397 -4.34 21.66 11.83
N VAL A 398 -5.27 21.62 10.86
CA VAL A 398 -6.14 22.78 10.53
C VAL A 398 -7.23 23.09 11.58
N GLY A 399 -7.29 22.31 12.67
CA GLY A 399 -8.26 22.53 13.75
C GLY A 399 -9.62 21.84 13.58
N LYS A 400 -9.70 20.72 12.82
CA LYS A 400 -10.95 19.95 12.63
C LYS A 400 -11.58 19.47 13.95
N SER A 401 -10.78 18.89 14.85
CA SER A 401 -11.26 18.41 16.15
C SER A 401 -11.77 19.57 17.01
N THR A 402 -11.03 20.67 17.03
CA THR A 402 -11.44 21.92 17.68
C THR A 402 -12.76 22.44 17.13
N PHE A 403 -12.94 22.44 15.80
CA PHE A 403 -14.18 22.84 15.16
C PHE A 403 -15.36 21.94 15.55
N ILE A 404 -15.17 20.62 15.59
CA ILE A 404 -16.24 19.68 15.99
C ILE A 404 -16.73 19.98 17.42
N ASN A 405 -15.81 20.17 18.37
CA ASN A 405 -16.18 20.51 19.73
C ASN A 405 -16.84 21.89 19.82
N ALA A 406 -16.25 22.89 19.17
CA ALA A 406 -16.78 24.25 19.15
C ALA A 406 -18.20 24.27 18.56
N PHE A 407 -18.41 23.62 17.42
CA PHE A 407 -19.69 23.52 16.73
C PHE A 407 -20.77 22.84 17.58
N ALA A 408 -20.45 21.74 18.26
CA ALA A 408 -21.38 21.09 19.19
C ALA A 408 -21.82 22.03 20.32
N ASN A 409 -20.88 22.80 20.88
CA ASN A 409 -21.18 23.76 21.93
C ASN A 409 -21.90 25.02 21.42
N TYR A 410 -21.64 25.47 20.20
CA TYR A 410 -22.38 26.56 19.56
C TYR A 410 -23.86 26.20 19.34
N LEU A 411 -24.15 24.92 19.07
CA LEU A 411 -25.53 24.44 18.96
C LEU A 411 -26.19 24.26 20.34
N LYS A 412 -25.40 23.99 21.39
CA LYS A 412 -25.90 23.80 22.76
C LYS A 412 -26.12 25.11 23.52
N PHE A 413 -25.25 26.11 23.32
CA PHE A 413 -25.23 27.36 24.10
C PHE A 413 -25.30 28.61 23.22
N ASN A 414 -26.36 29.39 23.39
CA ASN A 414 -26.61 30.61 22.61
C ASN A 414 -25.65 31.77 22.91
N THR A 415 -25.04 31.79 24.10
CA THR A 415 -24.13 32.85 24.57
C THR A 415 -22.91 32.24 25.26
N LEU A 416 -21.81 32.99 25.28
CA LEU A 416 -20.58 32.56 25.95
C LEU A 416 -20.80 32.38 27.47
N ASP A 417 -21.60 33.23 28.11
CA ASP A 417 -21.89 33.13 29.55
C ASP A 417 -22.69 31.87 29.91
N ASN A 418 -23.60 31.43 29.03
CA ASN A 418 -24.31 30.17 29.19
C ASN A 418 -23.34 28.99 29.06
N ALA A 419 -22.33 29.10 28.19
CA ALA A 419 -21.30 28.08 28.04
C ALA A 419 -20.31 28.06 29.22
N LYS A 420 -20.01 29.23 29.83
CA LYS A 420 -19.19 29.34 31.06
C LYS A 420 -19.85 28.67 32.26
N SER A 421 -21.17 28.81 32.38
CA SER A 421 -21.97 28.29 33.49
C SER A 421 -22.51 26.87 33.27
N GLY A 422 -22.47 26.39 32.03
CA GLY A 422 -22.97 25.07 31.64
C GLY A 422 -21.88 24.03 31.44
N ASP A 423 -22.29 22.77 31.32
CA ASP A 423 -21.39 21.65 31.02
C ASP A 423 -21.05 21.62 29.53
N ILE A 424 -19.84 22.03 29.18
CA ILE A 424 -19.34 21.98 27.81
C ILE A 424 -19.21 20.54 27.31
N GLU A 425 -19.59 20.30 26.06
CA GLU A 425 -19.42 19.01 25.41
C GLU A 425 -18.01 18.90 24.83
N VAL A 426 -17.31 17.81 25.14
CA VAL A 426 -16.01 17.50 24.54
C VAL A 426 -16.17 16.16 23.85
N LEU A 427 -16.28 16.19 22.53
CA LEU A 427 -16.45 15.01 21.68
C LEU A 427 -15.10 14.40 21.33
N ILE A 428 -14.07 15.24 21.12
CA ILE A 428 -12.71 14.85 20.76
C ILE A 428 -11.73 15.65 21.62
N PRO A 429 -10.87 15.04 22.45
CA PRO A 429 -9.95 15.80 23.32
C PRO A 429 -9.05 16.76 22.51
N PRO A 430 -9.17 18.09 22.69
CA PRO A 430 -8.28 19.06 22.08
C PRO A 430 -7.14 19.44 23.04
N GLU A 431 -6.01 19.82 22.46
CA GLU A 431 -4.86 20.41 23.14
C GLU A 431 -4.70 21.86 22.68
N PHE A 432 -4.55 22.79 23.62
CA PHE A 432 -4.32 24.20 23.34
C PHE A 432 -3.05 24.67 24.02
N THR A 433 -2.35 25.62 23.40
CA THR A 433 -1.18 26.28 24.00
C THR A 433 -1.47 27.77 24.13
N TYR A 434 -1.27 28.30 25.32
CA TYR A 434 -1.36 29.73 25.63
C TYR A 434 -0.02 30.22 26.18
N MET A 435 0.24 31.52 26.10
CA MET A 435 1.32 32.15 26.87
C MET A 435 0.70 32.85 28.07
N ASP A 436 1.29 32.62 29.25
CA ASP A 436 0.90 33.33 30.46
C ASP A 436 1.54 34.74 30.55
N ASP A 437 1.20 35.47 31.61
CA ASP A 437 1.74 36.82 31.87
C ASP A 437 3.27 36.83 32.07
N ASN A 438 3.90 35.67 32.28
CA ASN A 438 5.35 35.50 32.44
C ASN A 438 6.05 35.09 31.13
N TYR A 439 5.32 35.05 30.01
CA TYR A 439 5.79 34.56 28.71
C TYR A 439 6.16 33.07 28.71
N GLU A 440 5.65 32.28 29.66
CA GLU A 440 5.79 30.83 29.67
C GLU A 440 4.64 30.18 28.90
N THR A 441 4.95 29.11 28.15
CA THR A 441 3.94 28.37 27.39
C THR A 441 3.19 27.41 28.32
N VAL A 442 1.88 27.63 28.46
CA VAL A 442 0.96 26.76 29.21
C VAL A 442 0.17 25.91 28.21
N THR A 443 0.28 24.59 28.36
CA THR A 443 -0.46 23.63 27.54
C THR A 443 -1.68 23.11 28.30
N ILE A 444 -2.86 23.33 27.73
CA ILE A 444 -4.16 22.96 28.31
C ILE A 444 -4.70 21.75 27.55
N LYS A 445 -4.94 20.65 28.28
CA LYS A 445 -5.52 19.41 27.75
C LYS A 445 -6.90 19.17 28.36
N ILE A 446 -7.94 19.20 27.54
CA ILE A 446 -9.28 18.83 28.02
C ILE A 446 -9.42 17.30 27.90
N ARG A 447 -9.27 16.59 29.02
CA ARG A 447 -9.40 15.12 29.08
C ARG A 447 -10.87 14.68 29.05
N LEU A 448 -11.17 13.62 28.27
CA LEU A 448 -12.45 12.90 28.34
C LEU A 448 -12.49 11.99 29.58
N ILE A 449 -13.61 11.99 30.32
CA ILE A 449 -13.97 10.87 31.19
C ILE A 449 -14.56 9.77 30.28
N ARG A 450 -13.72 8.77 29.98
CA ARG A 450 -13.95 7.48 29.26
C ARG A 450 -13.64 7.43 27.76
N LEU A 451 -12.71 6.49 27.47
CA LEU A 451 -12.33 5.82 26.23
C LEU A 451 -11.31 6.49 25.28
N ILE A 452 -10.07 5.99 25.42
CA ILE A 452 -9.04 5.65 24.42
C ILE A 452 -8.73 6.70 23.33
N ASP A 453 -7.69 7.48 23.63
CA ASP A 453 -6.99 8.36 22.69
C ASP A 453 -6.09 7.58 21.72
N THR A 454 -6.14 7.95 20.43
CA THR A 454 -4.96 7.92 19.56
C THR A 454 -4.97 9.15 18.65
N ARG A 455 -4.00 10.07 18.84
CA ARG A 455 -3.09 10.61 17.79
C ARG A 455 -2.36 11.87 18.25
N SER A 456 -1.16 12.00 17.69
CA SER A 456 -0.09 12.95 17.97
C SER A 456 0.00 14.02 16.88
N GLU A 457 0.31 15.26 17.25
CA GLU A 457 0.64 16.37 16.36
C GLU A 457 2.15 16.50 16.11
N ASN A 458 2.49 17.03 14.93
CA ASN A 458 3.65 17.88 14.69
C ASN A 458 3.43 18.70 13.39
N ASP A 459 4.05 19.88 13.37
CA ASP A 459 4.37 20.78 12.25
C ASP A 459 3.58 22.09 12.13
N LYS A 460 4.21 23.16 12.64
CA LYS A 460 3.96 24.57 12.33
C LYS A 460 5.27 25.20 11.82
N LYS A 461 5.46 25.24 10.49
CA LYS A 461 6.20 26.31 9.76
C LYS A 461 6.23 26.05 8.23
N ASN A 462 5.34 26.75 7.52
CA ASN A 462 5.43 27.26 6.12
C ASN A 462 4.01 27.44 5.58
N PHE A 463 3.31 28.45 6.12
CA PHE A 463 1.85 28.42 6.21
C PHE A 463 1.08 28.92 4.97
N GLU A 464 1.72 29.59 4.01
CA GLU A 464 0.96 30.21 2.91
C GLU A 464 1.11 29.53 1.54
N ASN A 465 2.26 28.89 1.25
CA ASN A 465 2.49 28.23 -0.05
C ASN A 465 2.16 26.72 -0.06
N ILE A 466 2.28 26.02 1.08
CA ILE A 466 1.99 24.57 1.21
C ILE A 466 0.48 24.31 1.24
N LEU A 467 -0.27 25.16 1.94
CA LEU A 467 -1.74 25.07 2.06
C LEU A 467 -2.40 25.03 0.67
N CYS A 468 -1.86 25.78 -0.30
CA CYS A 468 -2.40 25.85 -1.66
C CYS A 468 -2.13 24.58 -2.51
N ILE A 469 -1.06 23.83 -2.21
CA ILE A 469 -0.67 22.60 -2.94
C ILE A 469 -1.39 21.37 -2.37
N VAL A 470 -1.46 21.23 -1.05
CA VAL A 470 -2.19 20.14 -0.39
C VAL A 470 -3.69 20.29 -0.63
N PHE A 471 -4.24 21.50 -0.49
CA PHE A 471 -5.63 21.79 -0.82
C PHE A 471 -5.94 21.55 -2.31
N LYS A 472 -4.99 21.83 -3.20
CA LYS A 472 -5.08 21.52 -4.65
C LYS A 472 -5.18 20.02 -4.89
N TYR A 473 -4.33 19.19 -4.28
CA TYR A 473 -4.37 17.75 -4.54
C TYR A 473 -5.60 17.11 -3.87
N CYS A 474 -5.87 17.42 -2.60
CA CYS A 474 -6.96 16.80 -1.87
C CYS A 474 -8.34 17.13 -2.45
N ILE A 475 -8.63 18.38 -2.79
CA ILE A 475 -9.96 18.74 -3.33
C ILE A 475 -10.12 18.28 -4.78
N LEU A 476 -9.09 18.42 -5.63
CA LEU A 476 -9.19 17.97 -7.02
C LEU A 476 -9.33 16.44 -7.11
N GLU A 477 -8.45 15.71 -6.43
CA GLU A 477 -8.44 14.24 -6.46
C GLU A 477 -9.67 13.66 -5.77
N LEU A 478 -10.12 14.23 -4.64
CA LEU A 478 -11.34 13.76 -4.00
C LEU A 478 -12.57 13.97 -4.89
N LEU A 479 -12.69 15.15 -5.52
CA LEU A 479 -13.85 15.46 -6.38
C LEU A 479 -13.86 14.68 -7.69
N THR A 480 -12.71 14.19 -8.20
CA THR A 480 -12.67 13.31 -9.38
C THR A 480 -13.20 11.90 -9.07
N HIS A 481 -13.17 11.46 -7.82
CA HIS A 481 -13.63 10.13 -7.37
C HIS A 481 -15.03 10.10 -6.76
N LEU A 482 -15.67 11.26 -6.57
CA LEU A 482 -17.01 11.33 -6.02
C LEU A 482 -18.09 11.31 -7.11
N HIS A 483 -19.23 10.68 -6.80
CA HIS A 483 -20.39 10.72 -7.69
C HIS A 483 -20.91 12.16 -7.84
N LYS A 484 -21.38 12.52 -9.05
CA LYS A 484 -21.83 13.88 -9.41
C LYS A 484 -22.91 14.47 -8.49
N SER A 485 -23.69 13.63 -7.81
CA SER A 485 -24.72 14.07 -6.85
C SER A 485 -24.14 14.71 -5.59
N VAL A 486 -22.84 14.51 -5.29
CA VAL A 486 -22.21 15.09 -4.10
C VAL A 486 -22.07 16.60 -4.21
N LYS A 487 -22.00 17.15 -5.42
CA LYS A 487 -21.72 18.58 -5.67
C LYS A 487 -22.68 19.52 -4.93
N ASP A 488 -23.93 19.12 -4.75
CA ASP A 488 -24.99 19.95 -4.15
C ASP A 488 -24.95 19.92 -2.61
N ASN A 489 -24.16 19.01 -2.04
CA ASN A 489 -24.00 18.77 -0.60
C ASN A 489 -22.66 19.28 -0.05
N ILE A 490 -21.83 19.94 -0.86
CA ILE A 490 -20.54 20.49 -0.45
C ILE A 490 -20.72 21.89 0.13
N VAL A 491 -20.11 22.13 1.29
CA VAL A 491 -20.00 23.43 1.94
C VAL A 491 -18.54 23.69 2.36
N PHE A 492 -18.16 24.96 2.44
CA PHE A 492 -16.83 25.42 2.82
C PHE A 492 -16.90 26.16 4.15
N CYS A 493 -16.20 25.64 5.14
CA CYS A 493 -16.09 26.25 6.46
C CYS A 493 -14.69 26.85 6.61
N PHE A 494 -14.64 28.15 6.85
CA PHE A 494 -13.41 28.90 7.14
C PHE A 494 -13.33 29.10 8.65
N THR A 495 -12.25 28.64 9.28
CA THR A 495 -12.01 28.77 10.72
C THR A 495 -11.01 29.89 10.99
N ASN A 496 -10.91 30.32 12.26
CA ASN A 496 -10.04 31.42 12.72
C ASN A 496 -10.29 32.73 11.94
N THR A 497 -11.56 33.04 11.65
CA THR A 497 -11.93 34.17 10.79
C THR A 497 -12.05 35.50 11.54
N ARG A 498 -11.71 35.55 12.83
CA ARG A 498 -11.78 36.80 13.61
C ARG A 498 -10.90 37.89 13.02
N GLU A 499 -9.65 37.55 12.68
CA GLU A 499 -8.67 38.47 12.06
C GLU A 499 -9.13 39.01 10.70
N THR A 500 -9.97 38.24 10.00
CA THR A 500 -10.54 38.63 8.70
C THR A 500 -11.94 39.22 8.83
N HIS A 501 -12.35 39.61 10.04
CA HIS A 501 -13.68 40.14 10.35
C HIS A 501 -14.81 39.21 9.88
N TYR A 502 -14.66 37.91 10.17
CA TYR A 502 -15.59 36.83 9.82
C TYR A 502 -15.83 36.70 8.31
N ARG A 503 -14.73 36.87 7.55
CA ARG A 503 -14.71 36.68 6.10
C ARG A 503 -13.76 35.54 5.71
N PRO A 504 -13.95 34.91 4.56
CA PRO A 504 -13.14 33.77 4.08
C PRO A 504 -11.63 34.02 3.84
N GLY A 505 -11.11 35.20 4.20
CA GLY A 505 -9.69 35.54 4.08
C GLY A 505 -9.08 35.34 2.69
N ASN A 506 -7.76 35.15 2.67
CA ASN A 506 -6.97 35.00 1.45
C ASN A 506 -7.17 33.64 0.75
N THR A 507 -7.78 32.65 1.41
CA THR A 507 -7.95 31.28 0.90
C THR A 507 -9.14 31.13 -0.05
N LEU A 508 -10.08 32.08 -0.07
CA LEU A 508 -11.23 32.05 -0.97
C LEU A 508 -10.87 32.18 -2.46
N GLN A 509 -9.92 33.05 -2.79
CA GLN A 509 -9.52 33.27 -4.19
C GLN A 509 -8.81 32.04 -4.79
N PRO A 510 -7.85 31.41 -4.10
CA PRO A 510 -7.33 30.10 -4.48
C PRO A 510 -8.42 29.05 -4.67
N LEU A 511 -9.37 28.93 -3.74
CA LEU A 511 -10.49 27.99 -3.84
C LEU A 511 -11.31 28.22 -5.12
N LYS A 512 -11.73 29.46 -5.40
CA LYS A 512 -12.46 29.81 -6.62
C LYS A 512 -11.68 29.44 -7.87
N LYS A 513 -10.38 29.75 -7.92
CA LYS A 513 -9.51 29.39 -9.05
C LYS A 513 -9.42 27.87 -9.27
N GLN A 514 -9.44 27.07 -8.21
CA GLN A 514 -9.43 25.60 -8.33
C GLN A 514 -10.76 25.04 -8.80
N LEU A 515 -11.89 25.55 -8.29
CA LEU A 515 -13.22 25.14 -8.75
C LEU A 515 -13.44 25.47 -10.24
N GLU A 516 -12.92 26.60 -10.72
CA GLU A 516 -12.92 26.95 -12.15
C GLU A 516 -12.04 26.01 -12.99
N LYS A 517 -10.91 25.53 -12.44
CA LYS A 517 -10.09 24.52 -13.13
C LYS A 517 -10.80 23.17 -13.22
N LEU A 518 -11.46 22.73 -12.14
CA LEU A 518 -12.28 21.52 -12.16
C LEU A 518 -13.33 21.59 -13.26
N LYS A 519 -14.08 22.69 -13.31
CA LYS A 519 -15.09 22.94 -14.35
C LYS A 519 -14.52 22.80 -15.76
N LYS A 520 -13.30 23.29 -16.00
CA LYS A 520 -12.60 23.17 -17.30
C LYS A 520 -12.09 21.76 -17.60
N GLN A 521 -11.67 21.01 -16.58
CA GLN A 521 -11.09 19.68 -16.72
C GLN A 521 -12.14 18.57 -16.83
N THR A 522 -13.29 18.73 -16.16
CA THR A 522 -14.35 17.72 -16.17
C THR A 522 -15.24 17.85 -17.40
N LYS A 523 -15.22 16.85 -18.29
CA LYS A 523 -16.20 16.70 -19.38
C LYS A 523 -17.63 16.40 -18.89
N SER A 524 -17.81 16.16 -17.58
CA SER A 524 -19.07 15.76 -16.94
C SER A 524 -20.00 16.91 -16.54
N GLY A 525 -19.60 18.18 -16.75
CA GLY A 525 -20.42 19.35 -16.46
C GLY A 525 -20.70 19.59 -14.97
N VAL A 526 -19.87 19.04 -14.08
CA VAL A 526 -19.98 19.26 -12.64
C VAL A 526 -19.43 20.65 -12.29
N GLU A 527 -20.30 21.49 -11.74
CA GLU A 527 -19.96 22.86 -11.33
C GLU A 527 -20.40 23.09 -9.87
N ILE A 528 -19.45 23.53 -9.03
CA ILE A 528 -19.70 23.98 -7.67
C ILE A 528 -19.63 25.51 -7.67
N LYS A 529 -20.80 26.16 -7.66
CA LYS A 529 -20.87 27.63 -7.68
C LYS A 529 -20.63 28.20 -6.28
N VAL A 530 -19.56 28.97 -6.14
CA VAL A 530 -19.23 29.63 -4.87
C VAL A 530 -20.19 30.80 -4.61
N HIS A 531 -21.02 30.67 -3.59
CA HIS A 531 -21.99 31.70 -3.16
C HIS A 531 -22.19 31.64 -1.64
N LYS A 532 -22.84 32.66 -1.07
CA LYS A 532 -22.96 32.85 0.39
C LYS A 532 -23.55 31.64 1.14
N ASN A 533 -24.45 30.88 0.52
CA ASN A 533 -25.12 29.75 1.17
C ASN A 533 -24.23 28.51 1.38
N ILE A 534 -23.07 28.45 0.74
CA ILE A 534 -22.12 27.34 0.90
C ILE A 534 -20.80 27.76 1.55
N ILE A 535 -20.68 29.01 1.98
CA ILE A 535 -19.51 29.55 2.68
C ILE A 535 -19.95 29.87 4.09
N TYR A 536 -19.21 29.38 5.09
CA TYR A 536 -19.45 29.62 6.51
C TYR A 536 -18.16 30.05 7.17
N CYS A 537 -18.22 31.07 8.02
CA CYS A 537 -17.05 31.62 8.70
C CYS A 537 -17.23 31.46 10.20
N PHE A 538 -16.32 30.70 10.81
CA PHE A 538 -16.30 30.41 12.22
C PHE A 538 -15.02 30.95 12.84
N ASP A 539 -15.09 31.17 14.13
CA ASP A 539 -13.92 31.37 14.96
C ASP A 539 -14.00 30.41 16.14
N ASN A 540 -12.93 29.67 16.38
CA ASN A 540 -12.91 28.57 17.34
C ASN A 540 -12.16 28.94 18.63
N GLU A 541 -11.58 30.14 18.70
CA GLU A 541 -10.83 30.60 19.88
C GLU A 541 -11.70 30.73 21.13
N SER A 542 -12.97 31.08 20.99
CA SER A 542 -13.89 31.20 22.14
C SER A 542 -14.12 29.86 22.83
N PHE A 543 -14.00 28.74 22.11
CA PHE A 543 -14.01 27.41 22.73
C PHE A 543 -12.69 27.11 23.46
N GLY A 544 -11.54 27.50 22.91
CA GLY A 544 -10.26 27.42 23.60
C GLY A 544 -10.24 28.24 24.90
N TYR A 545 -10.84 29.43 24.87
CA TYR A 545 -11.01 30.27 26.06
C TYR A 545 -11.80 29.57 27.18
N LEU A 546 -12.87 28.85 26.86
CA LEU A 546 -13.63 28.10 27.87
C LEU A 546 -12.79 27.00 28.54
N ALA A 547 -11.82 26.44 27.81
CA ALA A 547 -10.85 25.51 28.37
C ALA A 547 -9.84 26.22 29.29
N ALA A 548 -9.48 27.46 28.96
CA ALA A 548 -8.39 28.20 29.58
C ALA A 548 -8.78 29.10 30.75
N ILE A 549 -10.05 29.47 30.88
CA ILE A 549 -10.53 30.44 31.88
C ILE A 549 -10.22 30.03 33.34
N LYS A 550 -9.97 28.74 33.62
CA LYS A 550 -9.61 28.23 34.95
C LYS A 550 -8.12 28.34 35.27
N GLU A 551 -7.27 28.41 34.26
CA GLU A 551 -5.81 28.37 34.39
C GLU A 551 -5.15 29.70 34.00
N ILE A 552 -5.84 30.53 33.21
CA ILE A 552 -5.32 31.77 32.63
C ILE A 552 -6.28 32.92 32.91
N LYS A 553 -5.73 34.07 33.27
CA LYS A 553 -6.49 35.32 33.47
C LYS A 553 -6.66 36.03 32.14
N PHE A 554 -7.89 36.42 31.84
CA PHE A 554 -8.23 37.22 30.66
C PHE A 554 -8.68 38.61 31.09
N THR A 555 -8.37 39.61 30.28
CA THR A 555 -8.85 40.98 30.48
C THR A 555 -10.32 41.12 30.09
N GLN A 556 -11.01 42.10 30.66
CA GLN A 556 -12.42 42.37 30.34
C GLN A 556 -12.67 42.63 28.84
N ASN A 557 -11.70 43.25 28.17
CA ASN A 557 -11.77 43.52 26.73
C ASN A 557 -11.64 42.23 25.90
N GLU A 558 -10.76 41.31 26.29
CA GLU A 558 -10.62 40.01 25.62
C GLU A 558 -11.89 39.16 25.77
N GLU A 559 -12.49 39.15 26.96
CA GLU A 559 -13.75 38.42 27.18
C GLU A 559 -14.91 38.96 26.33
N GLN A 560 -15.00 40.29 26.17
CA GLN A 560 -16.01 40.90 25.30
C GLN A 560 -15.83 40.49 23.84
N ASN A 561 -14.59 40.52 23.34
CA ASN A 561 -14.27 40.09 21.97
C ASN A 561 -14.59 38.61 21.74
N LEU A 562 -14.30 37.75 22.72
CA LEU A 562 -14.60 36.32 22.68
C LEU A 562 -16.11 36.05 22.72
N ALA A 563 -16.87 36.85 23.47
CA ALA A 563 -18.33 36.74 23.53
C ALA A 563 -19.01 37.15 22.22
N GLU A 564 -18.54 38.22 21.58
CA GLU A 564 -19.01 38.62 20.24
C GLU A 564 -18.70 37.54 19.21
N SER A 565 -17.48 36.99 19.23
CA SER A 565 -17.08 35.87 18.36
C SER A 565 -17.95 34.63 18.54
N TRP A 566 -18.25 34.27 19.80
CA TRP A 566 -19.13 33.14 20.11
C TRP A 566 -20.49 33.33 19.46
N LYS A 567 -21.07 34.54 19.60
CA LYS A 567 -22.40 34.84 19.06
C LYS A 567 -22.45 34.71 17.53
N ILE A 568 -21.42 35.23 16.84
CA ILE A 568 -21.32 35.11 15.38
C ILE A 568 -21.21 33.64 14.96
N SER A 569 -20.40 32.85 15.66
CA SER A 569 -20.22 31.42 15.37
C SER A 569 -21.48 30.58 15.66
N VAL A 570 -22.27 30.94 16.67
CA VAL A 570 -23.60 30.36 16.94
C VAL A 570 -24.55 30.63 15.77
N ASP A 571 -24.65 31.88 15.34
CA ASP A 571 -25.57 32.27 14.26
C ASP A 571 -25.19 31.59 12.93
N GLU A 572 -23.89 31.48 12.64
CA GLU A 572 -23.36 30.75 11.49
C GLU A 572 -23.59 29.22 11.60
N SER A 573 -23.51 28.64 12.80
CA SER A 573 -23.79 27.22 13.03
C SER A 573 -25.25 26.88 12.75
N LEU A 574 -26.16 27.73 13.25
CA LEU A 574 -27.59 27.60 12.98
C LEU A 574 -27.90 27.78 11.48
N ARG A 575 -27.20 28.69 10.80
CA ARG A 575 -27.33 28.87 9.35
C ARG A 575 -26.88 27.61 8.59
N LEU A 576 -25.79 26.99 9.02
CA LEU A 576 -25.28 25.76 8.42
C LEU A 576 -26.26 24.59 8.58
N ILE A 577 -26.75 24.35 9.81
CA ILE A 577 -27.72 23.27 10.05
C ILE A 577 -29.00 23.47 9.25
N LYS A 578 -29.55 24.71 9.23
CA LYS A 578 -30.74 25.04 8.43
C LYS A 578 -30.53 24.80 6.93
N TYR A 579 -29.30 24.94 6.45
CA TYR A 579 -28.94 24.63 5.07
C TYR A 579 -28.84 23.12 4.84
N LEU A 580 -28.15 22.37 5.71
CA LEU A 580 -27.93 20.93 5.58
C LEU A 580 -29.22 20.12 5.64
N VAL A 581 -30.15 20.46 6.55
CA VAL A 581 -31.44 19.75 6.71
C VAL A 581 -32.31 19.81 5.46
N LYS A 582 -32.12 20.83 4.60
CA LYS A 582 -32.90 21.00 3.35
C LYS A 582 -32.32 20.21 2.17
N ARG A 583 -31.19 19.52 2.34
CA ARG A 583 -30.49 18.83 1.25
C ARG A 583 -30.83 17.35 1.25
N GLN A 584 -30.88 16.78 0.05
CA GLN A 584 -31.00 15.35 -0.13
C GLN A 584 -29.63 14.70 0.15
N PRO A 585 -29.50 13.79 1.13
CA PRO A 585 -28.24 13.11 1.40
C PRO A 585 -27.74 12.34 0.18
N HIS A 586 -26.42 12.30 0.00
CA HIS A 586 -25.82 11.49 -1.06
C HIS A 586 -25.83 10.00 -0.65
N ILE A 587 -26.26 9.14 -1.58
CA ILE A 587 -26.20 7.69 -1.41
C ILE A 587 -24.77 7.21 -1.65
N VAL A 588 -24.06 6.87 -0.57
CA VAL A 588 -22.65 6.43 -0.59
C VAL A 588 -22.40 5.26 -1.55
N LYS A 589 -23.39 4.37 -1.72
CA LYS A 589 -23.32 3.22 -2.63
C LYS A 589 -23.03 3.63 -4.09
N ASP A 590 -23.49 4.79 -4.53
CA ASP A 590 -23.26 5.27 -5.90
C ASP A 590 -21.79 5.61 -6.13
N THR A 591 -21.14 6.24 -5.15
CA THR A 591 -19.70 6.52 -5.19
C THR A 591 -18.88 5.22 -5.12
N LEU A 592 -19.26 4.26 -4.27
CA LEU A 592 -18.59 2.96 -4.20
C LEU A 592 -18.73 2.16 -5.50
N SER A 593 -19.92 2.17 -6.11
CA SER A 593 -20.16 1.50 -7.38
C SER A 593 -19.29 2.09 -8.51
N LEU A 594 -19.15 3.42 -8.54
CA LEU A 594 -18.29 4.11 -9.51
C LEU A 594 -16.81 3.71 -9.33
N ASN A 595 -16.32 3.69 -8.09
CA ASN A 595 -14.94 3.31 -7.79
C ASN A 595 -14.67 1.83 -8.08
N ASN A 596 -15.60 0.93 -7.73
CA ASN A 596 -15.51 -0.48 -8.07
C ASN A 596 -15.47 -0.70 -9.58
N PHE A 597 -16.28 0.05 -10.33
CA PHE A 597 -16.26 0.00 -11.79
C PHE A 597 -14.91 0.47 -12.36
N ARG A 598 -14.36 1.59 -11.89
CA ARG A 598 -13.02 2.08 -12.30
C ARG A 598 -11.91 1.08 -11.99
N ASN A 599 -11.92 0.49 -10.79
CA ASN A 599 -10.96 -0.55 -10.40
C ASN A 599 -11.08 -1.79 -11.29
N THR A 600 -12.31 -2.19 -11.63
CA THR A 600 -12.56 -3.30 -12.55
C THR A 600 -11.98 -3.00 -13.93
N VAL A 601 -12.18 -1.79 -14.47
CA VAL A 601 -11.61 -1.36 -15.75
C VAL A 601 -10.08 -1.37 -15.72
N LEU A 602 -9.46 -0.89 -14.64
CA LEU A 602 -8.01 -0.94 -14.45
C LEU A 602 -7.48 -2.38 -14.42
N LEU A 603 -8.16 -3.28 -13.69
CA LEU A 603 -7.78 -4.69 -13.61
C LEU A 603 -7.92 -5.41 -14.95
N LEU A 604 -8.93 -5.06 -15.75
CA LEU A 604 -9.16 -5.63 -17.08
C LEU A 604 -8.18 -5.13 -18.15
N SER A 605 -7.56 -3.96 -17.95
CA SER A 605 -6.62 -3.38 -18.92
C SER A 605 -5.43 -4.30 -19.26
N ARG A 606 -4.88 -4.99 -18.26
CA ARG A 606 -3.73 -5.90 -18.44
C ARG A 606 -4.09 -7.18 -19.18
N PRO A 607 -5.16 -7.91 -18.81
CA PRO A 607 -5.68 -9.01 -19.63
C PRO A 607 -5.98 -8.61 -21.07
N PHE A 608 -6.62 -7.46 -21.31
CA PHE A 608 -6.90 -7.01 -22.68
C PHE A 608 -5.63 -6.76 -23.50
N ALA A 609 -4.62 -6.13 -22.92
CA ALA A 609 -3.33 -5.92 -23.58
C ALA A 609 -2.62 -7.25 -23.93
N GLU A 610 -2.72 -8.25 -23.04
CA GLU A 610 -2.15 -9.58 -23.31
C GLU A 610 -2.92 -10.34 -24.40
N ILE A 611 -4.25 -10.29 -24.37
CA ILE A 611 -5.07 -10.87 -25.44
C ILE A 611 -4.75 -10.21 -26.78
N GLU A 612 -4.61 -8.87 -26.81
CA GLU A 612 -4.23 -8.14 -28.00
C GLU A 612 -2.88 -8.62 -28.56
N ARG A 613 -1.87 -8.76 -27.70
CA ARG A 613 -0.54 -9.26 -28.04
C ARG A 613 -0.59 -10.70 -28.59
N LEU A 614 -1.38 -11.57 -27.96
CA LEU A 614 -1.52 -12.97 -28.38
C LEU A 614 -2.23 -13.11 -29.73
N ILE A 615 -3.26 -12.29 -29.99
CA ILE A 615 -3.96 -12.25 -31.29
C ILE A 615 -2.99 -11.78 -32.38
N GLN A 616 -2.23 -10.69 -32.14
CA GLN A 616 -1.24 -10.20 -33.09
C GLN A 616 -0.16 -11.25 -33.40
N LYS A 617 0.36 -11.91 -32.37
CA LYS A 617 1.35 -12.99 -32.54
C LYS A 617 0.78 -14.15 -33.37
N SER A 618 -0.48 -14.52 -33.12
CA SER A 618 -1.16 -15.58 -33.87
C SER A 618 -1.36 -15.22 -35.34
N ILE A 619 -1.75 -13.98 -35.64
CA ILE A 619 -1.88 -13.47 -37.01
C ILE A 619 -0.54 -13.53 -37.75
N ILE A 620 0.55 -13.09 -37.10
CA ILE A 620 1.90 -13.12 -37.68
C ILE A 620 2.30 -14.57 -38.02
N LEU A 621 2.15 -15.48 -37.05
CA LEU A 621 2.53 -16.89 -37.23
C LEU A 621 1.74 -17.57 -38.36
N ILE A 622 0.43 -17.30 -38.45
CA ILE A 622 -0.40 -17.88 -39.51
C ILE A 622 0.03 -17.33 -40.89
N LYS A 623 0.35 -16.03 -40.99
CA LYS A 623 0.84 -15.43 -42.24
C LYS A 623 2.19 -16.00 -42.67
N GLU A 624 3.13 -16.15 -41.73
CA GLU A 624 4.44 -16.78 -41.99
C GLU A 624 4.26 -18.22 -42.50
N LYS A 625 3.30 -18.97 -41.93
CA LYS A 625 2.99 -20.34 -42.38
C LYS A 625 2.31 -20.37 -43.75
N GLN A 626 1.42 -19.42 -44.05
CA GLN A 626 0.84 -19.27 -45.38
C GLN A 626 1.93 -18.96 -46.43
N GLU A 627 2.91 -18.12 -46.11
CA GLU A 627 4.07 -17.84 -46.98
C GLU A 627 4.97 -19.07 -47.16
N GLU A 628 5.25 -19.83 -46.09
CA GLU A 628 6.02 -21.09 -46.17
C GLU A 628 5.33 -22.10 -47.09
N ILE A 629 4.00 -22.21 -47.02
CA ILE A 629 3.20 -23.12 -47.88
C ILE A 629 3.17 -22.62 -49.33
N ASN A 630 3.00 -21.31 -49.56
CA ASN A 630 3.00 -20.70 -50.89
C ASN A 630 4.34 -20.88 -51.63
N ASN A 631 5.45 -20.77 -50.91
CA ASN A 631 6.80 -20.84 -51.47
C ASN A 631 7.36 -22.27 -51.56
N SER A 632 6.64 -23.28 -51.04
CA SER A 632 7.10 -24.66 -50.98
C SER A 632 6.78 -25.46 -52.25
N SER A 633 7.81 -26.04 -52.86
CA SER A 633 7.73 -26.98 -54.00
C SER A 633 7.34 -28.41 -53.61
N LYS A 634 7.15 -28.70 -52.31
CA LYS A 634 6.88 -30.05 -51.78
C LYS A 634 5.41 -30.46 -51.88
N THR A 635 5.15 -31.77 -51.94
CA THR A 635 3.80 -32.37 -52.00
C THR A 635 3.07 -32.30 -50.65
N ILE A 636 1.74 -32.37 -50.66
CA ILE A 636 0.91 -32.27 -49.43
C ILE A 636 1.20 -33.38 -48.41
N GLU A 637 1.50 -34.61 -48.85
CA GLU A 637 1.93 -35.71 -47.97
C GLU A 637 3.19 -35.35 -47.15
N GLU A 638 4.14 -34.61 -47.70
CA GLU A 638 5.36 -34.19 -46.99
C GLU A 638 5.10 -33.01 -46.04
N LEU A 639 4.06 -32.22 -46.29
CA LEU A 639 3.64 -31.11 -45.43
C LEU A 639 2.72 -31.55 -44.28
N LYS A 640 1.99 -32.68 -44.42
CA LYS A 640 1.17 -33.27 -43.34
C LYS A 640 1.96 -33.49 -42.05
N GLY A 641 3.23 -33.89 -42.14
CA GLY A 641 4.11 -34.07 -40.97
C GLY A 641 4.47 -32.79 -40.21
N LYS A 642 4.30 -31.61 -40.82
CA LYS A 642 4.51 -30.29 -40.20
C LYS A 642 3.19 -29.61 -39.78
N LEU A 643 2.03 -30.12 -40.21
CA LEU A 643 0.72 -29.50 -40.04
C LEU A 643 -0.05 -29.97 -38.79
N TYR A 644 0.46 -30.93 -38.04
CA TYR A 644 -0.26 -31.60 -36.94
C TYR A 644 -0.53 -30.74 -35.69
N ASP A 645 -0.12 -29.47 -35.66
CA ASP A 645 -0.35 -28.61 -34.49
C ASP A 645 -1.57 -27.66 -34.62
N ILE A 646 -2.23 -27.53 -35.80
CA ILE A 646 -3.27 -26.48 -35.99
C ILE A 646 -4.45 -26.89 -36.92
N ILE A 647 -5.00 -28.10 -36.84
CA ILE A 647 -6.24 -28.43 -37.57
C ILE A 647 -7.31 -29.02 -36.63
N ASP A 648 -8.44 -28.32 -36.55
CA ASP A 648 -9.69 -28.76 -35.94
C ASP A 648 -10.35 -29.83 -36.84
N GLY A 649 -10.93 -30.87 -36.24
CA GLY A 649 -11.28 -32.15 -36.88
C GLY A 649 -12.29 -32.11 -38.05
N ASN A 650 -12.78 -30.94 -38.43
CA ASN A 650 -13.76 -30.78 -39.52
C ASN A 650 -13.15 -30.73 -40.94
N VAL A 651 -11.81 -30.70 -41.08
CA VAL A 651 -11.15 -30.60 -42.39
C VAL A 651 -10.91 -31.97 -43.05
N GLU A 652 -10.95 -33.07 -42.29
CA GLU A 652 -10.72 -34.43 -42.83
C GLU A 652 -11.76 -34.87 -43.87
N LEU A 653 -12.98 -34.30 -43.84
CA LEU A 653 -14.08 -34.71 -44.72
C LEU A 653 -14.15 -33.96 -46.07
N GLN A 654 -13.29 -32.95 -46.32
CA GLN A 654 -13.29 -32.21 -47.60
C GLN A 654 -12.11 -32.55 -48.52
N ILE A 655 -11.17 -33.40 -48.09
CA ILE A 655 -9.95 -33.71 -48.85
C ILE A 655 -10.09 -34.98 -49.73
N SER A 656 -11.24 -35.67 -49.70
CA SER A 656 -11.39 -36.98 -50.35
C SER A 656 -11.83 -36.99 -51.83
N GLU A 657 -11.76 -35.87 -52.58
CA GLU A 657 -12.01 -35.91 -54.03
C GLU A 657 -10.88 -35.26 -54.83
N ILE A 658 -10.41 -36.02 -55.82
CA ILE A 658 -9.18 -35.83 -56.61
C ILE A 658 -9.11 -34.42 -57.19
N LYS A 659 -8.16 -33.63 -56.68
CA LYS A 659 -7.74 -32.34 -57.26
C LYS A 659 -6.23 -32.17 -57.12
N SER A 660 -5.63 -31.48 -58.09
CA SER A 660 -4.19 -31.22 -58.19
C SER A 660 -3.63 -30.69 -56.85
N ASP A 661 -2.40 -31.06 -56.50
CA ASP A 661 -1.70 -30.61 -55.29
C ASP A 661 -1.72 -29.07 -55.09
N GLN A 662 -1.87 -28.30 -56.18
CA GLN A 662 -2.06 -26.85 -56.14
C GLN A 662 -3.44 -26.40 -55.65
N GLU A 663 -4.52 -27.12 -55.97
CA GLU A 663 -5.88 -26.77 -55.55
C GLU A 663 -6.10 -27.05 -54.05
N ASN A 664 -5.51 -28.14 -53.54
CA ASN A 664 -5.54 -28.46 -52.12
C ASN A 664 -4.70 -27.47 -51.28
N LYS A 665 -3.52 -27.02 -51.78
CA LYS A 665 -2.75 -25.93 -51.15
C LYS A 665 -3.56 -24.63 -51.08
N ARG A 666 -4.28 -24.28 -52.16
CA ARG A 666 -5.17 -23.10 -52.18
C ARG A 666 -6.30 -23.22 -51.15
N ALA A 667 -6.92 -24.39 -51.01
CA ALA A 667 -7.98 -24.63 -50.02
C ALA A 667 -7.46 -24.45 -48.57
N VAL A 668 -6.27 -24.98 -48.24
CA VAL A 668 -5.65 -24.81 -46.91
C VAL A 668 -5.31 -23.34 -46.62
N ILE A 669 -4.78 -22.62 -47.60
CA ILE A 669 -4.49 -21.18 -47.47
C ILE A 669 -5.78 -20.39 -47.25
N GLU A 670 -6.87 -20.72 -47.96
CA GLU A 670 -8.17 -20.07 -47.80
C GLU A 670 -8.75 -20.29 -46.39
N VAL A 671 -8.60 -21.47 -45.82
CA VAL A 671 -9.00 -21.77 -44.42
C VAL A 671 -8.19 -20.95 -43.42
N HIS A 672 -6.87 -20.88 -43.58
CA HIS A 672 -6.02 -20.04 -42.75
C HIS A 672 -6.34 -18.54 -42.92
N GLN A 673 -6.69 -18.10 -44.12
CA GLN A 673 -7.08 -16.72 -44.38
C GLN A 673 -8.39 -16.37 -43.68
N LYS A 674 -9.39 -17.25 -43.71
CA LYS A 674 -10.64 -17.10 -42.95
C LYS A 674 -10.38 -16.97 -41.45
N ARG A 675 -9.41 -17.72 -40.91
CA ARG A 675 -9.01 -17.63 -39.50
C ARG A 675 -8.31 -16.30 -39.18
N VAL A 676 -7.44 -15.81 -40.06
CA VAL A 676 -6.83 -14.48 -39.94
C VAL A 676 -7.90 -13.40 -39.94
N ASP A 677 -8.84 -13.44 -40.88
CA ASP A 677 -9.92 -12.46 -40.98
C ASP A 677 -10.82 -12.46 -39.73
N GLN A 678 -11.07 -13.63 -39.14
CA GLN A 678 -11.79 -13.77 -37.87
C GLN A 678 -11.01 -13.13 -36.71
N LEU A 679 -9.72 -13.47 -36.56
CA LEU A 679 -8.86 -12.91 -35.51
C LEU A 679 -8.72 -11.39 -35.65
N GLN A 680 -8.72 -10.87 -36.88
CA GLN A 680 -8.63 -9.44 -37.14
C GLN A 680 -9.93 -8.70 -36.77
N LYS A 681 -11.10 -9.34 -36.97
CA LYS A 681 -12.38 -8.84 -36.43
C LYS A 681 -12.43 -8.86 -34.90
N GLU A 682 -11.89 -9.89 -34.26
CA GLU A 682 -11.78 -9.98 -32.80
C GLU A 682 -10.83 -8.92 -32.24
N TRP A 683 -9.71 -8.68 -32.92
CA TRP A 683 -8.76 -7.60 -32.57
C TRP A 683 -9.40 -6.21 -32.66
N GLU A 684 -10.13 -5.90 -33.74
CA GLU A 684 -10.82 -4.61 -33.87
C GLU A 684 -11.90 -4.41 -32.79
N LYS A 685 -12.64 -5.47 -32.41
CA LYS A 685 -13.58 -5.40 -31.29
C LYS A 685 -12.89 -5.13 -29.95
N ILE A 686 -11.77 -5.80 -29.69
CA ILE A 686 -10.98 -5.58 -28.46
C ILE A 686 -10.43 -4.16 -28.44
N LYS A 687 -9.95 -3.65 -29.57
CA LYS A 687 -9.46 -2.28 -29.71
C LYS A 687 -10.56 -1.25 -29.48
N GLU A 688 -11.76 -1.47 -30.02
CA GLU A 688 -12.93 -0.62 -29.75
C GLU A 688 -13.30 -0.60 -28.26
N ILE A 689 -13.29 -1.77 -27.62
CA ILE A 689 -13.57 -1.91 -26.18
C ILE A 689 -12.49 -1.20 -25.35
N SER A 690 -11.21 -1.41 -25.66
CA SER A 690 -10.08 -0.73 -24.99
C SER A 690 -10.12 0.79 -25.17
N LEU A 691 -10.51 1.27 -26.34
CA LEU A 691 -10.70 2.70 -26.59
C LEU A 691 -11.82 3.26 -25.72
N LYS A 692 -12.98 2.58 -25.66
CA LYS A 692 -14.09 2.96 -24.78
C LYS A 692 -13.71 2.97 -23.30
N PHE A 693 -12.90 2.01 -22.85
CA PHE A 693 -12.36 2.01 -21.49
C PHE A 693 -11.39 3.16 -21.21
N THR A 694 -10.59 3.56 -22.21
CA THR A 694 -9.68 4.71 -22.10
C THR A 694 -10.42 6.04 -21.93
N PHE A 695 -11.66 6.14 -22.43
CA PHE A 695 -12.52 7.31 -22.21
C PHE A 695 -13.26 7.33 -20.86
N ILE A 696 -13.25 6.21 -20.13
CA ILE A 696 -13.90 6.04 -18.81
C ILE A 696 -12.94 6.34 -17.65
N ILE A 697 -11.64 6.10 -17.86
CA ILE A 697 -10.53 6.54 -16.99
C ILE A 697 -10.33 8.04 -17.20
#